data_AF-A0A6B3M6F0-F1
#
_entry.id   AF-A0A6B3M6F0-F1
#
_cell.length_a   1.000
_cell.length_b   1.000
_cell.length_c   1.000
_cell.angle_alpha   90.00
_cell.angle_beta   90.00
_cell.angle_gamma   90.00
#
_symmetry.space_group_name_H-M   'P 1'
#
loop_
_entity.id
_entity.type
_entity.pdbx_description
1 polymer ?
#
loop_
_entity_poly.entity_id
_entity_poly.type
_entity_poly.pdbx_seq_one_letter_code
_entity_poly.pdbx_strand_id
1 'polypeptide(L)'
;MSTSQIFVVNSLGDINDGDLSNGVTTLREAINAANATDGIDTIIFDLPSNATISLSGELNIIDDLIIDGSGVSGLTIAGNQSFDLLKISNQTDLTLKSLTLSNGSNSIELGDGSELTLEGTLIKDSSGYAIVGDDSNTIVISDDSSFSNNDGGAILLDDNNIVDIEQDIDGDIVFDDGNVITIGGNLIGSATGDDHNSLDVDGDVDGNVTVDNGNNVNVGDDIEGGLNAGNNNDLSVGDDIYNDASLGDNNDLSVGDSIGDDLTVDDRNDVEIGGNVGDDVTGDDKNSIDVGGNVGGNVTVDHKNDIDVDGDVSGNVTGDDKNTLDVDGSVGGDVTFDDKNSIDVGGDVDGDVTVDNGNSVNVGDDIEGDLNAGNNNDLSVGDDIGDDASLGDNNNLSVGGNINDDLTVDDRNDVEVGGDVGGNVTGDDHNSFEVDGNVGGDVTVDHNNDIEVDGDVGGNVTGDDKNTLDVDGSVGGDVTFDDRNDIDVAGDVDGNVTVDYGNNVNVDDDIEGDLVAGNNNDLSVGDDIGDDAILGDNNDLSVGGNINDDLKVDDKNNVEVGGNVGDDVTGDDKNSIDVGGNVGGDVTVDHKNDIDVDGDVSGNITGNNRNDIDIDGDVNGDVTVEDHNQVSVSDDIIGDLTVGNDNTVDVADDVGDDVIAGDRNTLVVGDSIGDDLVVDDGNDVLVSGDILGNVNADDNNLIGVEGDIFGVVTADASSIIQENGSII
;
A
#
# COMPACT_ATOMS: atom_id res chain seq x y z
N MET A 1 11.80 -20.57 -83.12
CA MET A 1 12.69 -21.44 -82.33
C MET A 1 14.00 -20.70 -82.31
N SER A 2 14.20 -19.87 -81.29
CA SER A 2 15.54 -19.41 -80.97
C SER A 2 16.39 -20.68 -80.76
N THR A 3 17.61 -20.66 -81.28
CA THR A 3 18.55 -21.77 -81.13
C THR A 3 19.55 -21.35 -80.08
N SER A 4 19.40 -21.85 -78.86
CA SER A 4 20.42 -21.77 -77.82
C SER A 4 21.77 -22.22 -78.37
N GLN A 5 22.78 -21.39 -78.15
CA GLN A 5 24.18 -21.57 -78.54
C GLN A 5 25.06 -21.80 -77.32
N ILE A 6 26.19 -22.46 -77.57
CA ILE A 6 27.23 -22.65 -76.56
C ILE A 6 28.47 -21.88 -77.02
N PHE A 7 28.90 -20.92 -76.20
CA PHE A 7 30.16 -20.19 -76.38
C PHE A 7 31.21 -20.74 -75.41
N VAL A 8 32.42 -21.00 -75.91
CA VAL A 8 33.52 -21.56 -75.11
C VAL A 8 34.58 -20.48 -74.89
N VAL A 9 34.73 -20.03 -73.65
CA VAL A 9 35.79 -19.09 -73.25
C VAL A 9 37.09 -19.87 -73.03
N ASN A 10 38.13 -19.53 -73.79
CA ASN A 10 39.44 -20.21 -73.74
C ASN A 10 40.61 -19.22 -73.57
N SER A 11 40.30 -17.97 -73.24
CA SER A 11 41.26 -16.89 -73.03
C SER A 11 41.02 -16.16 -71.70
N LEU A 12 42.10 -15.80 -71.01
CA LEU A 12 42.07 -14.97 -69.79
C LEU A 12 41.99 -13.47 -70.08
N GLY A 13 42.08 -13.06 -71.35
CA GLY A 13 42.01 -11.66 -71.74
C GLY A 13 40.60 -11.08 -71.58
N ASP A 14 40.52 -9.76 -71.50
CA ASP A 14 39.26 -9.03 -71.48
C ASP A 14 39.21 -8.00 -72.62
N ILE A 15 39.16 -8.50 -73.85
CA ILE A 15 39.14 -7.70 -75.08
C ILE A 15 38.01 -8.23 -75.94
N ASN A 16 37.27 -7.34 -76.61
CA ASN A 16 36.33 -7.70 -77.67
C ASN A 16 36.87 -7.24 -79.03
N ASP A 17 37.36 -8.18 -79.85
CA ASP A 17 37.79 -7.91 -81.23
C ASP A 17 36.69 -8.17 -82.29
N GLY A 18 35.56 -8.75 -81.87
CA GLY A 18 34.40 -9.07 -82.69
C GLY A 18 34.56 -10.30 -83.60
N ASP A 19 35.62 -11.10 -83.46
CA ASP A 19 35.90 -12.27 -84.30
C ASP A 19 36.08 -13.57 -83.49
N LEU A 20 34.97 -14.27 -83.22
CA LEU A 20 34.96 -15.59 -82.59
C LEU A 20 35.68 -16.70 -83.41
N SER A 21 36.07 -16.43 -84.67
CA SER A 21 36.68 -17.45 -85.54
C SER A 21 38.21 -17.50 -85.46
N ASN A 22 38.82 -16.56 -84.75
CA ASN A 22 40.29 -16.44 -84.61
C ASN A 22 40.91 -17.54 -83.70
N GLY A 23 40.08 -18.33 -83.03
CA GLY A 23 40.47 -19.42 -82.11
C GLY A 23 40.73 -19.00 -80.67
N VAL A 24 40.52 -17.72 -80.34
CA VAL A 24 40.62 -17.11 -79.01
C VAL A 24 39.28 -16.49 -78.69
N THR A 25 38.68 -16.84 -77.57
CA THR A 25 37.40 -16.25 -77.13
C THR A 25 37.53 -15.82 -75.69
N THR A 26 37.42 -14.52 -75.46
CA THR A 26 37.34 -13.93 -74.11
C THR A 26 35.91 -14.01 -73.56
N LEU A 27 35.75 -13.82 -72.24
CA LEU A 27 34.43 -13.73 -71.62
C LEU A 27 33.60 -12.59 -72.21
N ARG A 28 34.23 -11.42 -72.42
CA ARG A 28 33.56 -10.26 -73.03
C ARG A 28 33.10 -10.53 -74.47
N GLU A 29 33.87 -11.27 -75.26
CA GLU A 29 33.47 -11.68 -76.62
C GLU A 29 32.29 -12.65 -76.58
N ALA A 30 32.35 -13.64 -75.69
CA ALA A 30 31.27 -14.62 -75.52
C ALA A 30 29.96 -13.95 -75.10
N ILE A 31 29.98 -13.05 -74.12
CA ILE A 31 28.80 -12.28 -73.67
C ILE A 31 28.26 -11.41 -74.81
N ASN A 32 29.11 -10.65 -75.51
CA ASN A 32 28.64 -9.82 -76.62
C ASN A 32 28.06 -10.62 -77.78
N ALA A 33 28.51 -11.87 -77.97
CA ALA A 33 27.96 -12.76 -78.97
C ALA A 33 26.61 -13.35 -78.53
N ALA A 34 26.49 -13.76 -77.27
CA ALA A 34 25.23 -14.23 -76.69
C ALA A 34 24.15 -13.14 -76.72
N ASN A 35 24.50 -11.93 -76.27
CA ASN A 35 23.65 -10.73 -76.36
C ASN A 35 23.18 -10.38 -77.79
N ALA A 36 23.83 -10.90 -78.83
CA ALA A 36 23.46 -10.63 -80.23
C ALA A 36 22.53 -11.69 -80.82
N THR A 37 22.15 -12.72 -80.05
CA THR A 37 21.38 -13.86 -80.51
C THR A 37 20.24 -14.17 -79.58
N ASP A 38 19.01 -14.06 -80.11
CA ASP A 38 17.79 -14.29 -79.33
C ASP A 38 17.81 -15.61 -78.55
N GLY A 39 17.48 -15.53 -77.25
CA GLY A 39 17.14 -16.62 -76.35
C GLY A 39 18.33 -17.22 -75.58
N ILE A 40 18.01 -18.06 -74.60
CA ILE A 40 18.97 -18.51 -73.57
C ILE A 40 20.20 -19.21 -74.16
N ASP A 41 21.33 -18.52 -74.15
CA ASP A 41 22.63 -19.04 -74.56
C ASP A 41 23.43 -19.52 -73.34
N THR A 42 24.45 -20.35 -73.57
CA THR A 42 25.31 -20.88 -72.50
C THR A 42 26.78 -20.56 -72.76
N ILE A 43 27.47 -19.99 -71.77
CA ILE A 43 28.91 -19.79 -71.76
C ILE A 43 29.54 -20.86 -70.86
N ILE A 44 30.51 -21.60 -71.43
CA ILE A 44 31.34 -22.57 -70.70
C ILE A 44 32.82 -22.20 -70.82
N PHE A 45 33.66 -22.75 -69.95
CA PHE A 45 35.09 -22.43 -69.89
C PHE A 45 36.00 -23.62 -70.23
N ASP A 46 36.99 -23.39 -71.09
CA ASP A 46 38.12 -24.29 -71.37
C ASP A 46 39.42 -23.57 -70.97
N LEU A 47 39.59 -23.37 -69.66
CA LEU A 47 40.70 -22.67 -69.04
C LEU A 47 41.44 -23.58 -68.05
N PRO A 48 42.69 -23.25 -67.65
CA PRO A 48 43.36 -23.93 -66.55
C PRO A 48 42.60 -23.78 -65.22
N SER A 49 42.72 -24.75 -64.31
CA SER A 49 42.19 -24.64 -62.95
C SER A 49 42.77 -23.41 -62.22
N ASN A 50 41.96 -22.80 -61.35
CA ASN A 50 42.25 -21.54 -60.65
C ASN A 50 42.55 -20.37 -61.61
N ALA A 51 41.95 -20.39 -62.80
CA ALA A 51 42.04 -19.28 -63.74
C ALA A 51 41.38 -18.03 -63.15
N THR A 52 42.02 -16.87 -63.34
CA THR A 52 41.44 -15.57 -63.03
C THR A 52 41.30 -14.76 -64.32
N ILE A 53 40.07 -14.36 -64.63
CA ILE A 53 39.75 -13.41 -65.71
C ILE A 53 39.68 -12.02 -65.07
N SER A 54 40.66 -11.18 -65.37
CA SER A 54 40.68 -9.79 -64.88
C SER A 54 39.95 -8.87 -65.84
N LEU A 55 38.87 -8.26 -65.37
CA LEU A 55 38.04 -7.34 -66.14
C LEU A 55 38.69 -5.95 -66.22
N SER A 56 38.50 -5.29 -67.36
CA SER A 56 38.88 -3.91 -67.66
C SER A 56 37.69 -2.94 -67.61
N GLY A 57 36.49 -3.47 -67.41
CA GLY A 57 35.23 -2.74 -67.24
C GLY A 57 34.06 -3.71 -67.01
N GLU A 58 32.89 -3.14 -66.71
CA GLU A 58 31.62 -3.87 -66.50
C GLU A 58 31.24 -4.76 -67.69
N LEU A 59 30.63 -5.91 -67.41
CA LEU A 59 30.04 -6.81 -68.41
C LEU A 59 28.51 -6.62 -68.42
N ASN A 60 27.98 -6.18 -69.55
CA ASN A 60 26.55 -5.93 -69.72
C ASN A 60 25.86 -7.18 -70.29
N ILE A 61 24.85 -7.70 -69.60
CA ILE A 61 23.98 -8.81 -70.03
C ILE A 61 22.65 -8.20 -70.47
N ILE A 62 22.25 -8.43 -71.73
CA ILE A 62 21.04 -7.80 -72.31
C ILE A 62 20.04 -8.82 -72.90
N ASP A 63 20.38 -10.11 -72.84
CA ASP A 63 19.54 -11.25 -73.24
C ASP A 63 19.86 -12.41 -72.28
N ASP A 64 18.93 -13.37 -72.17
CA ASP A 64 18.99 -14.42 -71.17
C ASP A 64 20.26 -15.28 -71.31
N LEU A 65 20.92 -15.57 -70.20
CA LEU A 65 22.26 -16.15 -70.21
C LEU A 65 22.52 -17.15 -69.09
N ILE A 66 23.20 -18.25 -69.43
CA ILE A 66 23.80 -19.17 -68.45
C ILE A 66 25.33 -19.04 -68.54
N ILE A 67 25.99 -18.75 -67.42
CA ILE A 67 27.45 -18.78 -67.29
C ILE A 67 27.83 -19.95 -66.38
N ASP A 68 28.34 -21.03 -66.98
CA ASP A 68 28.66 -22.27 -66.29
C ASP A 68 30.17 -22.47 -66.12
N GLY A 69 30.64 -22.18 -64.91
CA GLY A 69 32.02 -22.34 -64.45
C GLY A 69 32.41 -23.78 -64.09
N SER A 70 31.48 -24.74 -64.08
CA SER A 70 31.72 -26.12 -63.60
C SER A 70 32.84 -26.86 -64.36
N GLY A 71 33.14 -26.43 -65.59
CA GLY A 71 34.25 -26.92 -66.39
C GLY A 71 35.65 -26.58 -65.84
N VAL A 72 35.77 -25.58 -64.95
CA VAL A 72 37.04 -25.04 -64.45
C VAL A 72 36.99 -24.86 -62.93
N SER A 73 37.58 -25.79 -62.20
CA SER A 73 37.71 -25.70 -60.74
C SER A 73 38.44 -24.42 -60.32
N GLY A 74 37.82 -23.63 -59.44
CA GLY A 74 38.37 -22.39 -58.89
C GLY A 74 38.39 -21.21 -59.87
N LEU A 75 37.52 -21.19 -60.89
CA LEU A 75 37.41 -20.06 -61.81
C LEU A 75 37.04 -18.78 -61.06
N THR A 76 37.79 -17.71 -61.27
CA THR A 76 37.51 -16.39 -60.71
C THR A 76 37.34 -15.35 -61.83
N ILE A 77 36.27 -14.57 -61.77
CA ILE A 77 36.06 -13.34 -62.52
C ILE A 77 36.33 -12.19 -61.55
N ALA A 78 37.32 -11.36 -61.85
CA ALA A 78 37.81 -10.34 -60.93
C ALA A 78 37.80 -8.95 -61.56
N GLY A 79 37.23 -7.98 -60.86
CA GLY A 79 37.33 -6.57 -61.19
C GLY A 79 38.55 -5.90 -60.56
N ASN A 80 38.40 -4.60 -60.28
CA ASN A 80 39.39 -3.78 -59.60
C ASN A 80 38.75 -2.78 -58.61
N GLN A 81 37.54 -3.09 -58.15
CA GLN A 81 36.72 -2.27 -57.23
C GLN A 81 36.36 -0.88 -57.79
N SER A 82 36.31 -0.72 -59.12
CA SER A 82 35.99 0.58 -59.77
C SER A 82 34.72 0.55 -60.63
N PHE A 83 34.07 -0.60 -60.77
CA PHE A 83 32.88 -0.82 -61.57
C PHE A 83 32.20 -2.13 -61.16
N ASP A 84 30.91 -2.25 -61.48
CA ASP A 84 30.14 -3.45 -61.19
C ASP A 84 30.56 -4.57 -62.13
N LEU A 85 30.70 -5.80 -61.63
CA LEU A 85 31.25 -6.87 -62.48
C LEU A 85 30.26 -7.24 -63.59
N LEU A 86 29.00 -7.46 -63.21
CA LEU A 86 27.90 -7.84 -64.08
C LEU A 86 26.75 -6.84 -63.92
N LYS A 87 26.28 -6.27 -65.04
CA LYS A 87 25.07 -5.45 -65.11
C LYS A 87 24.04 -6.13 -65.99
N ILE A 88 22.88 -6.46 -65.44
CA ILE A 88 21.81 -7.19 -66.12
C ILE A 88 20.74 -6.17 -66.53
N SER A 89 20.25 -6.26 -67.76
CA SER A 89 19.20 -5.36 -68.26
C SER A 89 17.83 -5.81 -67.79
N ASN A 90 16.87 -4.88 -67.78
CA ASN A 90 15.50 -5.17 -67.36
C ASN A 90 14.91 -6.38 -68.11
N GLN A 91 14.17 -7.23 -67.38
CA GLN A 91 13.55 -8.46 -67.89
C GLN A 91 14.57 -9.40 -68.58
N THR A 92 15.75 -9.57 -67.98
CA THR A 92 16.80 -10.48 -68.48
C THR A 92 17.16 -11.50 -67.43
N ASP A 93 17.20 -12.78 -67.80
CA ASP A 93 17.51 -13.85 -66.85
C ASP A 93 19.00 -14.21 -66.88
N LEU A 94 19.64 -14.33 -65.71
CA LEU A 94 21.02 -14.77 -65.57
C LEU A 94 21.14 -15.96 -64.61
N THR A 95 21.77 -17.04 -65.07
CA THR A 95 22.20 -18.15 -64.20
C THR A 95 23.72 -18.21 -64.11
N LEU A 96 24.27 -18.18 -62.90
CA LEU A 96 25.70 -18.37 -62.62
C LEU A 96 25.95 -19.70 -61.89
N LYS A 97 26.88 -20.51 -62.40
CA LYS A 97 27.20 -21.81 -61.80
C LYS A 97 28.69 -21.96 -61.50
N SER A 98 29.01 -22.42 -60.28
CA SER A 98 30.34 -22.94 -59.90
C SER A 98 31.53 -22.01 -60.23
N LEU A 99 31.42 -20.72 -59.89
CA LEU A 99 32.48 -19.72 -60.12
C LEU A 99 32.64 -18.75 -58.95
N THR A 100 33.72 -17.97 -58.97
CA THR A 100 33.94 -16.88 -58.02
C THR A 100 33.85 -15.52 -58.70
N LEU A 101 33.04 -14.62 -58.17
CA LEU A 101 33.08 -13.18 -58.47
C LEU A 101 33.90 -12.47 -57.39
N SER A 102 34.80 -11.56 -57.76
CA SER A 102 35.55 -10.80 -56.76
C SER A 102 35.97 -9.40 -57.18
N ASN A 103 36.22 -8.53 -56.19
CA ASN A 103 36.76 -7.19 -56.42
C ASN A 103 35.88 -6.33 -57.36
N GLY A 104 34.55 -6.41 -57.23
CA GLY A 104 33.60 -5.48 -57.86
C GLY A 104 33.45 -4.18 -57.06
N SER A 105 32.87 -3.12 -57.65
CA SER A 105 32.26 -2.05 -56.84
C SER A 105 31.01 -2.59 -56.17
N ASN A 106 30.05 -3.08 -56.95
CA ASN A 106 29.16 -4.18 -56.60
C ASN A 106 29.53 -5.39 -57.46
N SER A 107 29.12 -6.59 -57.09
CA SER A 107 29.37 -7.76 -57.94
C SER A 107 28.30 -7.94 -59.02
N ILE A 108 27.02 -7.80 -58.69
CA ILE A 108 25.91 -7.95 -59.63
C ILE A 108 24.91 -6.80 -59.42
N GLU A 109 24.52 -6.13 -60.51
CA GLU A 109 23.44 -5.14 -60.54
C GLU A 109 22.33 -5.64 -61.47
N LEU A 110 21.10 -5.74 -60.95
CA LEU A 110 19.91 -6.19 -61.67
C LEU A 110 19.09 -4.99 -62.17
N GLY A 111 18.65 -5.05 -63.43
CA GLY A 111 17.62 -4.14 -63.95
C GLY A 111 16.22 -4.71 -63.77
N ASP A 112 15.20 -3.86 -63.77
CA ASP A 112 13.85 -4.22 -63.32
C ASP A 112 13.28 -5.51 -63.94
N GLY A 113 12.64 -6.33 -63.10
CA GLY A 113 11.94 -7.55 -63.55
C GLY A 113 12.85 -8.67 -64.02
N SER A 114 14.12 -8.69 -63.60
CA SER A 114 15.10 -9.72 -63.99
C SER A 114 15.09 -10.92 -63.05
N GLU A 115 15.53 -12.09 -63.54
CA GLU A 115 15.77 -13.28 -62.72
C GLU A 115 17.28 -13.55 -62.57
N LEU A 116 17.73 -13.79 -61.35
CA LEU A 116 19.10 -14.20 -61.03
C LEU A 116 19.10 -15.55 -60.32
N THR A 117 19.82 -16.53 -60.85
CA THR A 117 20.05 -17.81 -60.16
C THR A 117 21.53 -18.02 -59.89
N LEU A 118 21.90 -18.21 -58.63
CA LEU A 118 23.25 -18.56 -58.19
C LEU A 118 23.29 -20.02 -57.72
N GLU A 119 24.15 -20.83 -58.35
CA GLU A 119 24.38 -22.24 -57.97
C GLU A 119 25.88 -22.46 -57.70
N GLY A 120 26.27 -22.71 -56.44
CA GLY A 120 27.67 -22.90 -56.03
C GLY A 120 28.60 -21.76 -56.43
N THR A 121 28.10 -20.52 -56.36
CA THR A 121 28.84 -19.30 -56.70
C THR A 121 29.35 -18.60 -55.45
N LEU A 122 30.63 -18.21 -55.42
CA LEU A 122 31.22 -17.41 -54.34
C LEU A 122 31.36 -15.96 -54.78
N ILE A 123 30.81 -15.01 -54.03
CA ILE A 123 30.98 -13.58 -54.28
C ILE A 123 31.74 -12.93 -53.13
N LYS A 124 32.87 -12.27 -53.41
CA LYS A 124 33.69 -11.74 -52.32
C LYS A 124 34.54 -10.52 -52.61
N ASP A 125 35.00 -9.87 -51.56
CA ASP A 125 35.97 -8.77 -51.62
C ASP A 125 35.48 -7.61 -52.51
N SER A 126 34.16 -7.36 -52.57
CA SER A 126 33.56 -6.21 -53.28
C SER A 126 33.58 -4.98 -52.37
N SER A 127 33.76 -3.78 -52.94
CA SER A 127 33.74 -2.53 -52.15
C SER A 127 32.34 -1.98 -51.88
N GLY A 128 31.31 -2.80 -52.09
CA GLY A 128 29.88 -2.50 -52.04
C GLY A 128 29.13 -3.82 -51.85
N TYR A 129 27.90 -3.93 -52.35
CA TYR A 129 27.08 -5.13 -52.15
C TYR A 129 27.47 -6.26 -53.11
N ALA A 130 27.19 -7.51 -52.72
CA ALA A 130 27.32 -8.61 -53.64
C ALA A 130 26.24 -8.57 -54.73
N ILE A 131 25.00 -8.26 -54.36
CA ILE A 131 23.86 -8.13 -55.27
C ILE A 131 23.13 -6.82 -54.96
N VAL A 132 22.78 -6.09 -56.01
CA VAL A 132 21.88 -4.92 -55.97
C VAL A 132 20.72 -5.17 -56.91
N GLY A 133 19.49 -5.07 -56.41
CA GLY A 133 18.25 -5.17 -57.17
C GLY A 133 17.37 -3.94 -57.02
N ASP A 134 16.82 -3.46 -58.14
CA ASP A 134 15.91 -2.30 -58.18
C ASP A 134 14.45 -2.80 -58.05
N ASP A 135 13.63 -2.81 -59.11
CA ASP A 135 12.21 -3.17 -59.05
C ASP A 135 11.90 -4.61 -59.53
N SER A 136 11.09 -5.35 -58.78
CA SER A 136 10.40 -6.58 -59.22
C SER A 136 11.31 -7.74 -59.66
N ASN A 137 12.53 -7.84 -59.14
CA ASN A 137 13.46 -8.93 -59.49
C ASN A 137 13.14 -10.23 -58.75
N THR A 138 13.60 -11.36 -59.29
CA THR A 138 13.58 -12.67 -58.61
C THR A 138 15.00 -13.18 -58.45
N ILE A 139 15.43 -13.48 -57.23
CA ILE A 139 16.79 -13.95 -56.91
C ILE A 139 16.68 -15.31 -56.23
N VAL A 140 17.39 -16.31 -56.75
CA VAL A 140 17.46 -17.66 -56.18
C VAL A 140 18.92 -18.01 -55.89
N ILE A 141 19.23 -18.33 -54.63
CA ILE A 141 20.59 -18.64 -54.17
C ILE A 141 20.61 -20.05 -53.59
N SER A 142 21.40 -20.93 -54.21
CA SER A 142 21.41 -22.37 -53.89
C SER A 142 22.80 -23.00 -54.13
N ASP A 143 22.89 -24.32 -53.88
CA ASP A 143 24.05 -25.18 -54.14
C ASP A 143 25.36 -24.70 -53.47
N ASP A 144 25.29 -24.25 -52.21
CA ASP A 144 26.42 -23.73 -51.42
C ASP A 144 26.99 -22.40 -51.99
N SER A 145 26.15 -21.57 -52.59
CA SER A 145 26.53 -20.20 -52.97
C SER A 145 26.82 -19.37 -51.71
N SER A 146 27.86 -18.54 -51.71
CA SER A 146 28.27 -17.81 -50.50
C SER A 146 28.79 -16.42 -50.80
N PHE A 147 28.71 -15.56 -49.80
CA PHE A 147 29.21 -14.19 -49.82
C PHE A 147 30.29 -14.05 -48.74
N SER A 148 31.30 -13.21 -48.95
CA SER A 148 32.29 -12.94 -47.89
C SER A 148 33.04 -11.64 -48.15
N ASN A 149 33.31 -10.88 -47.10
CA ASN A 149 34.08 -9.62 -47.16
C ASN A 149 33.55 -8.63 -48.24
N ASN A 150 32.24 -8.47 -48.38
CA ASN A 150 31.67 -7.42 -49.23
C ASN A 150 31.37 -6.20 -48.35
N ASP A 151 32.02 -5.07 -48.60
CA ASP A 151 31.99 -3.90 -47.70
C ASP A 151 30.58 -3.31 -47.52
N GLY A 152 29.68 -3.50 -48.50
CA GLY A 152 28.30 -3.03 -48.43
C GLY A 152 27.34 -4.03 -47.77
N GLY A 153 27.71 -5.30 -47.66
CA GLY A 153 26.82 -6.39 -47.26
C GLY A 153 26.56 -7.39 -48.39
N ALA A 154 25.64 -8.33 -48.14
CA ALA A 154 25.26 -9.35 -49.11
C ALA A 154 24.34 -8.76 -50.18
N ILE A 155 23.20 -8.21 -49.79
CA ILE A 155 22.12 -7.85 -50.71
C ILE A 155 21.57 -6.46 -50.36
N LEU A 156 21.35 -5.64 -51.40
CA LEU A 156 20.56 -4.42 -51.34
C LEU A 156 19.38 -4.55 -52.33
N LEU A 157 18.16 -4.38 -51.84
CA LEU A 157 16.93 -4.44 -52.63
C LEU A 157 16.12 -3.16 -52.46
N ASP A 158 15.62 -2.64 -53.57
CA ASP A 158 14.56 -1.63 -53.59
C ASP A 158 13.21 -2.34 -53.83
N ASP A 159 12.31 -1.79 -54.64
CA ASP A 159 10.89 -2.16 -54.72
C ASP A 159 10.57 -3.63 -55.13
N ASN A 160 9.70 -4.29 -54.36
CA ASN A 160 8.94 -5.49 -54.77
C ASN A 160 9.75 -6.70 -55.29
N ASN A 161 10.99 -6.90 -54.84
CA ASN A 161 11.79 -8.07 -55.22
C ASN A 161 11.36 -9.33 -54.45
N ILE A 162 11.66 -10.50 -55.02
CA ILE A 162 11.47 -11.81 -54.40
C ILE A 162 12.83 -12.50 -54.31
N VAL A 163 13.24 -12.88 -53.10
CA VAL A 163 14.52 -13.56 -52.85
C VAL A 163 14.26 -14.89 -52.13
N ASP A 164 14.83 -15.96 -52.65
CA ASP A 164 14.78 -17.31 -52.09
C ASP A 164 16.21 -17.84 -51.91
N ILE A 165 16.62 -18.07 -50.67
CA ILE A 165 17.95 -18.55 -50.29
C ILE A 165 17.77 -19.88 -49.56
N GLU A 166 18.23 -20.99 -50.14
CA GLU A 166 17.97 -22.34 -49.59
C GLU A 166 18.89 -22.75 -48.41
N GLN A 167 19.66 -21.82 -47.85
CA GLN A 167 20.87 -22.10 -47.06
C GLN A 167 21.30 -20.87 -46.25
N ASP A 168 22.39 -20.99 -45.50
CA ASP A 168 23.00 -19.86 -44.80
C ASP A 168 23.50 -18.78 -45.77
N ILE A 169 23.39 -17.52 -45.35
CA ILE A 169 23.91 -16.35 -46.07
C ILE A 169 24.76 -15.49 -45.13
N ASP A 170 25.92 -15.04 -45.61
CA ASP A 170 26.87 -14.20 -44.86
C ASP A 170 26.81 -12.76 -45.35
N GLY A 171 26.60 -11.83 -44.42
CA GLY A 171 26.57 -10.40 -44.63
C GLY A 171 25.18 -9.79 -44.57
N ASP A 172 25.14 -8.48 -44.38
CA ASP A 172 23.91 -7.75 -44.15
C ASP A 172 22.99 -7.73 -45.38
N ILE A 173 21.69 -7.75 -45.12
CA ILE A 173 20.63 -7.59 -46.12
C ILE A 173 19.89 -6.29 -45.82
N VAL A 174 19.81 -5.42 -46.82
CA VAL A 174 19.04 -4.17 -46.78
C VAL A 174 17.94 -4.26 -47.83
N PHE A 175 16.71 -3.95 -47.45
CA PHE A 175 15.53 -4.06 -48.31
C PHE A 175 14.51 -2.96 -48.04
N ASP A 176 13.77 -2.53 -49.05
CA ASP A 176 12.82 -1.41 -48.98
C ASP A 176 11.59 -1.64 -49.89
N ASP A 177 10.43 -1.11 -49.54
CA ASP A 177 9.24 -1.05 -50.41
C ASP A 177 8.76 -2.41 -50.97
N GLY A 178 8.31 -3.31 -50.09
CA GLY A 178 7.48 -4.47 -50.48
C GLY A 178 8.21 -5.73 -50.95
N ASN A 179 9.47 -5.93 -50.57
CA ASN A 179 10.23 -7.15 -50.86
C ASN A 179 9.69 -8.37 -50.10
N VAL A 180 9.94 -9.55 -50.65
CA VAL A 180 9.70 -10.85 -50.00
C VAL A 180 11.00 -11.64 -50.00
N ILE A 181 11.54 -11.93 -48.82
CA ILE A 181 12.83 -12.60 -48.64
C ILE A 181 12.60 -13.84 -47.79
N THR A 182 13.01 -15.00 -48.30
CA THR A 182 13.00 -16.27 -47.56
C THR A 182 14.41 -16.83 -47.49
N ILE A 183 14.85 -17.20 -46.28
CA ILE A 183 16.15 -17.80 -46.00
C ILE A 183 15.91 -19.12 -45.26
N GLY A 184 16.19 -20.25 -45.91
CA GLY A 184 16.03 -21.60 -45.35
C GLY A 184 17.13 -22.03 -44.36
N GLY A 185 17.99 -21.10 -43.94
CA GLY A 185 19.09 -21.30 -43.00
C GLY A 185 19.34 -20.02 -42.22
N ASN A 186 20.57 -19.80 -41.76
CA ASN A 186 20.89 -18.64 -40.92
C ASN A 186 21.24 -17.40 -41.75
N LEU A 187 20.85 -16.23 -41.24
CA LEU A 187 21.42 -14.94 -41.66
C LEU A 187 22.61 -14.60 -40.75
N ILE A 188 23.82 -14.84 -41.24
CA ILE A 188 25.07 -14.47 -40.57
C ILE A 188 25.35 -12.98 -40.85
N GLY A 189 24.51 -12.11 -40.31
CA GLY A 189 24.51 -10.68 -40.58
C GLY A 189 23.29 -9.98 -39.98
N SER A 190 23.09 -8.72 -40.34
CA SER A 190 21.91 -7.94 -39.92
C SER A 190 20.88 -7.84 -41.04
N ALA A 191 19.61 -7.66 -40.66
CA ALA A 191 18.52 -7.34 -41.56
C ALA A 191 18.05 -5.90 -41.32
N THR A 192 17.94 -5.10 -42.38
CA THR A 192 17.37 -3.75 -42.31
C THR A 192 16.30 -3.56 -43.37
N GLY A 193 15.07 -3.31 -42.94
CA GLY A 193 13.88 -3.18 -43.77
C GLY A 193 13.11 -1.88 -43.55
N ASP A 194 12.47 -1.35 -44.58
CA ASP A 194 11.49 -0.26 -44.46
C ASP A 194 10.33 -0.44 -45.46
N ASP A 195 9.12 -0.02 -45.07
CA ASP A 195 7.92 -0.03 -45.91
C ASP A 195 7.49 -1.42 -46.45
N HIS A 196 6.69 -2.15 -45.67
CA HIS A 196 5.88 -3.30 -46.12
C HIS A 196 6.60 -4.54 -46.68
N ASN A 197 7.82 -4.84 -46.24
CA ASN A 197 8.52 -6.05 -46.63
C ASN A 197 8.08 -7.29 -45.82
N SER A 198 8.42 -8.46 -46.33
CA SER A 198 8.31 -9.74 -45.64
C SER A 198 9.68 -10.40 -45.59
N LEU A 199 10.17 -10.69 -44.38
CA LEU A 199 11.39 -11.44 -44.13
C LEU A 199 11.05 -12.70 -43.35
N ASP A 200 11.44 -13.87 -43.88
CA ASP A 200 11.26 -15.17 -43.24
C ASP A 200 12.61 -15.89 -43.19
N VAL A 201 13.15 -16.08 -41.98
CA VAL A 201 14.42 -16.77 -41.72
C VAL A 201 14.10 -18.02 -40.94
N ASP A 202 14.37 -19.21 -41.50
CA ASP A 202 14.07 -20.49 -40.85
C ASP A 202 14.93 -20.75 -39.60
N GLY A 203 16.12 -20.13 -39.50
CA GLY A 203 17.05 -20.25 -38.38
C GLY A 203 17.38 -18.90 -37.74
N ASP A 204 18.65 -18.70 -37.39
CA ASP A 204 19.11 -17.54 -36.61
C ASP A 204 19.34 -16.28 -37.46
N VAL A 205 19.24 -15.12 -36.81
CA VAL A 205 19.87 -13.86 -37.24
C VAL A 205 21.00 -13.52 -36.27
N ASP A 206 22.25 -13.68 -36.70
CA ASP A 206 23.45 -13.42 -35.87
C ASP A 206 23.61 -11.92 -35.50
N GLY A 207 22.98 -11.04 -36.27
CA GLY A 207 23.06 -9.58 -36.13
C GLY A 207 21.76 -8.95 -35.63
N ASN A 208 21.60 -7.66 -35.91
CA ASN A 208 20.40 -6.92 -35.53
C ASN A 208 19.31 -7.07 -36.59
N VAL A 209 18.05 -7.01 -36.13
CA VAL A 209 16.89 -6.81 -37.00
C VAL A 209 16.39 -5.39 -36.79
N THR A 210 16.33 -4.59 -37.86
CA THR A 210 15.81 -3.22 -37.83
C THR A 210 14.77 -3.04 -38.91
N VAL A 211 13.52 -2.75 -38.53
CA VAL A 211 12.40 -2.65 -39.48
C VAL A 211 11.48 -1.49 -39.17
N ASP A 212 10.89 -0.84 -40.17
CA ASP A 212 9.91 0.24 -39.97
C ASP A 212 8.79 0.22 -41.03
N ASN A 213 7.64 0.80 -40.69
CA ASN A 213 6.52 1.03 -41.59
C ASN A 213 5.90 -0.26 -42.18
N GLY A 214 5.48 -1.17 -41.31
CA GLY A 214 4.55 -2.21 -41.71
C GLY A 214 5.15 -3.47 -42.29
N ASN A 215 6.36 -3.85 -41.87
CA ASN A 215 6.98 -5.12 -42.26
C ASN A 215 6.38 -6.30 -41.49
N ASN A 216 6.49 -7.48 -42.08
CA ASN A 216 6.28 -8.76 -41.41
C ASN A 216 7.62 -9.50 -41.34
N VAL A 217 8.09 -9.81 -40.13
CA VAL A 217 9.36 -10.50 -39.90
C VAL A 217 9.13 -11.75 -39.08
N ASN A 218 9.61 -12.88 -39.57
CA ASN A 218 9.64 -14.15 -38.87
C ASN A 218 11.09 -14.66 -38.80
N VAL A 219 11.58 -14.89 -37.58
CA VAL A 219 12.86 -15.54 -37.30
C VAL A 219 12.54 -16.83 -36.55
N GLY A 220 12.93 -17.96 -37.14
CA GLY A 220 12.52 -19.29 -36.68
C GLY A 220 13.15 -19.71 -35.36
N ASP A 221 14.38 -19.25 -35.10
CA ASP A 221 15.16 -19.52 -33.89
C ASP A 221 15.48 -18.17 -33.20
N ASP A 222 16.76 -17.78 -33.11
CA ASP A 222 17.22 -16.64 -32.30
C ASP A 222 17.50 -15.36 -33.10
N ILE A 223 17.37 -14.20 -32.43
CA ILE A 223 18.08 -12.96 -32.77
C ILE A 223 19.22 -12.78 -31.76
N GLU A 224 20.46 -13.04 -32.19
CA GLU A 224 21.66 -12.87 -31.36
C GLU A 224 22.01 -11.38 -31.11
N GLY A 225 21.49 -10.50 -31.97
CA GLY A 225 21.57 -9.04 -31.85
C GLY A 225 20.40 -8.44 -31.07
N GLY A 226 20.07 -7.18 -31.38
CA GLY A 226 18.89 -6.49 -30.87
C GLY A 226 17.80 -6.35 -31.94
N LEU A 227 16.57 -6.12 -31.47
CA LEU A 227 15.41 -5.85 -32.32
C LEU A 227 15.02 -4.37 -32.20
N ASN A 228 14.96 -3.67 -33.34
CA ASN A 228 14.46 -2.30 -33.41
C ASN A 228 13.36 -2.21 -34.46
N ALA A 229 12.12 -2.10 -34.00
CA ALA A 229 10.96 -1.93 -34.86
C ALA A 229 10.40 -0.52 -34.71
N GLY A 230 10.24 0.19 -35.83
CA GLY A 230 9.52 1.46 -35.88
C GLY A 230 8.02 1.22 -35.72
N ASN A 231 7.23 1.43 -36.77
CA ASN A 231 5.78 1.44 -36.67
C ASN A 231 5.08 0.33 -37.46
N ASN A 232 4.01 -0.20 -36.89
CA ASN A 232 3.04 -1.10 -37.52
C ASN A 232 3.60 -2.45 -37.98
N ASN A 233 4.70 -2.94 -37.40
CA ASN A 233 5.31 -4.21 -37.81
C ASN A 233 4.65 -5.40 -37.10
N ASP A 234 4.73 -6.57 -37.73
CA ASP A 234 4.26 -7.87 -37.23
C ASP A 234 5.50 -8.77 -37.13
N LEU A 235 5.91 -9.12 -35.91
CA LEU A 235 7.21 -9.67 -35.59
C LEU A 235 7.07 -10.96 -34.79
N SER A 236 7.77 -12.01 -35.23
CA SER A 236 7.84 -13.29 -34.53
C SER A 236 9.28 -13.77 -34.43
N VAL A 237 9.72 -14.10 -33.22
CA VAL A 237 11.01 -14.75 -32.93
C VAL A 237 10.74 -16.05 -32.20
N GLY A 238 11.24 -17.16 -32.74
CA GLY A 238 10.92 -18.49 -32.25
C GLY A 238 11.44 -18.80 -30.86
N ASP A 239 12.67 -18.35 -30.57
CA ASP A 239 13.35 -18.56 -29.29
C ASP A 239 13.70 -17.19 -28.65
N ASP A 240 14.98 -16.77 -28.61
CA ASP A 240 15.45 -15.61 -27.83
C ASP A 240 15.74 -14.36 -28.68
N ILE A 241 15.64 -13.18 -28.04
CA ILE A 241 16.33 -11.95 -28.44
C ILE A 241 17.42 -11.68 -27.41
N TYR A 242 18.70 -11.78 -27.77
CA TYR A 242 19.79 -11.77 -26.79
C TYR A 242 20.16 -10.39 -26.21
N ASN A 243 19.73 -9.29 -26.83
CA ASN A 243 19.94 -7.93 -26.32
C ASN A 243 18.58 -7.18 -26.25
N ASP A 244 18.61 -5.85 -26.35
CA ASP A 244 17.41 -5.01 -26.29
C ASP A 244 16.39 -5.29 -27.40
N ALA A 245 15.10 -5.16 -27.05
CA ALA A 245 14.00 -4.98 -27.98
C ALA A 245 13.37 -3.59 -27.81
N SER A 246 13.30 -2.83 -28.90
CA SER A 246 12.70 -1.49 -28.93
C SER A 246 11.63 -1.40 -30.00
N LEU A 247 10.41 -1.07 -29.60
CA LEU A 247 9.22 -0.98 -30.45
C LEU A 247 8.66 0.44 -30.45
N GLY A 248 8.50 1.03 -31.63
CA GLY A 248 7.73 2.26 -31.86
C GLY A 248 6.22 1.99 -31.77
N ASP A 249 5.40 2.62 -32.62
CA ASP A 249 3.94 2.53 -32.45
C ASP A 249 3.29 1.34 -33.18
N ASN A 250 2.31 0.70 -32.53
CA ASN A 250 1.39 -0.29 -33.09
C ASN A 250 2.06 -1.54 -33.69
N ASN A 251 3.14 -2.03 -33.08
CA ASN A 251 3.74 -3.31 -33.43
C ASN A 251 3.07 -4.47 -32.67
N ASP A 252 3.13 -5.65 -33.27
CA ASP A 252 2.82 -6.94 -32.67
C ASP A 252 4.14 -7.72 -32.59
N LEU A 253 4.56 -8.11 -31.39
CA LEU A 253 5.78 -8.87 -31.14
C LEU A 253 5.47 -10.12 -30.34
N SER A 254 5.84 -11.28 -30.88
CA SER A 254 5.86 -12.55 -30.15
C SER A 254 7.29 -13.10 -30.07
N VAL A 255 7.77 -13.39 -28.86
CA VAL A 255 9.06 -14.02 -28.57
C VAL A 255 8.81 -15.32 -27.81
N GLY A 256 9.27 -16.45 -28.35
CA GLY A 256 8.95 -17.76 -27.78
C GLY A 256 9.65 -18.08 -26.46
N ASP A 257 10.84 -17.53 -26.22
CA ASP A 257 11.55 -17.62 -24.94
C ASP A 257 11.81 -16.22 -24.36
N SER A 258 13.03 -15.70 -24.35
CA SER A 258 13.38 -14.54 -23.52
C SER A 258 13.93 -13.34 -24.30
N ILE A 259 13.87 -12.16 -23.68
CA ILE A 259 14.63 -10.97 -24.06
C ILE A 259 15.78 -10.81 -23.05
N GLY A 260 17.01 -10.75 -23.56
CA GLY A 260 18.22 -10.84 -22.74
C GLY A 260 18.52 -9.60 -21.89
N ASP A 261 18.14 -8.42 -22.38
CA ASP A 261 18.38 -7.12 -21.74
C ASP A 261 17.03 -6.36 -21.57
N ASP A 262 16.89 -5.14 -22.13
CA ASP A 262 15.73 -4.26 -21.94
C ASP A 262 14.62 -4.47 -22.98
N LEU A 263 13.36 -4.30 -22.54
CA LEU A 263 12.19 -4.12 -23.42
C LEU A 263 11.68 -2.68 -23.31
N THR A 264 11.69 -1.94 -24.43
CA THR A 264 11.14 -0.58 -24.52
C THR A 264 10.03 -0.51 -25.57
N VAL A 265 8.86 -0.03 -25.16
CA VAL A 265 7.63 -0.06 -25.97
C VAL A 265 6.94 1.31 -25.96
N ASP A 266 6.78 1.93 -27.12
CA ASP A 266 6.12 3.24 -27.30
C ASP A 266 4.58 3.10 -27.25
N ASP A 267 3.82 3.48 -28.29
CA ASP A 267 2.35 3.49 -28.22
C ASP A 267 1.68 2.23 -28.80
N ARG A 268 0.68 1.69 -28.08
CA ARG A 268 -0.33 0.75 -28.62
C ARG A 268 0.24 -0.53 -29.22
N ASN A 269 1.30 -1.06 -28.64
CA ASN A 269 1.86 -2.35 -29.03
C ASN A 269 1.18 -3.50 -28.29
N ASP A 270 1.28 -4.68 -28.89
CA ASP A 270 0.93 -5.97 -28.30
C ASP A 270 2.21 -6.81 -28.25
N VAL A 271 2.62 -7.23 -27.06
CA VAL A 271 3.90 -7.93 -26.84
C VAL A 271 3.65 -9.17 -25.98
N GLU A 272 4.04 -10.34 -26.49
CA GLU A 272 4.00 -11.62 -25.78
C GLU A 272 5.40 -12.23 -25.72
N ILE A 273 5.91 -12.47 -24.52
CA ILE A 273 7.24 -13.06 -24.26
C ILE A 273 7.04 -14.32 -23.43
N GLY A 274 7.39 -15.49 -23.98
CA GLY A 274 7.16 -16.78 -23.31
C GLY A 274 8.05 -17.04 -22.09
N GLY A 275 9.12 -16.27 -21.92
CA GLY A 275 10.15 -16.40 -20.89
C GLY A 275 10.38 -15.09 -20.13
N ASN A 276 11.64 -14.70 -19.94
CA ASN A 276 12.00 -13.57 -19.08
C ASN A 276 12.36 -12.32 -19.88
N VAL A 277 12.32 -11.17 -19.21
CA VAL A 277 13.06 -9.96 -19.60
C VAL A 277 14.23 -9.81 -18.64
N GLY A 278 15.46 -9.75 -19.16
CA GLY A 278 16.67 -9.82 -18.35
C GLY A 278 16.90 -8.59 -17.47
N ASP A 279 16.56 -7.40 -17.98
CA ASP A 279 16.68 -6.12 -17.28
C ASP A 279 15.31 -5.41 -17.21
N ASP A 280 15.14 -4.21 -17.76
CA ASP A 280 13.96 -3.36 -17.52
C ASP A 280 12.84 -3.58 -18.56
N VAL A 281 11.58 -3.42 -18.14
CA VAL A 281 10.40 -3.27 -19.02
C VAL A 281 9.89 -1.84 -18.92
N THR A 282 9.82 -1.13 -20.05
CA THR A 282 9.27 0.24 -20.14
C THR A 282 8.16 0.31 -21.18
N GLY A 283 6.98 0.77 -20.78
CA GLY A 283 5.82 0.97 -21.67
C GLY A 283 5.26 2.40 -21.59
N ASP A 284 5.10 3.08 -22.73
CA ASP A 284 4.53 4.44 -22.77
C ASP A 284 2.99 4.41 -22.68
N ASP A 285 2.28 4.28 -23.81
CA ASP A 285 0.87 4.69 -23.89
C ASP A 285 -0.01 3.57 -24.53
N LYS A 286 -0.84 2.91 -23.72
CA LYS A 286 -1.80 1.85 -24.13
C LYS A 286 -1.18 0.57 -24.71
N ASN A 287 -0.06 0.12 -24.17
CA ASN A 287 0.50 -1.17 -24.53
C ASN A 287 -0.17 -2.32 -23.78
N SER A 288 -0.13 -3.50 -24.39
CA SER A 288 -0.39 -4.80 -23.77
C SER A 288 0.94 -5.55 -23.76
N ILE A 289 1.47 -5.88 -22.59
CA ILE A 289 2.75 -6.59 -22.46
C ILE A 289 2.54 -7.78 -21.52
N ASP A 290 2.76 -8.98 -22.04
CA ASP A 290 2.69 -10.25 -21.31
C ASP A 290 4.09 -10.87 -21.25
N VAL A 291 4.59 -11.07 -20.03
CA VAL A 291 5.87 -11.73 -19.74
C VAL A 291 5.59 -13.00 -18.96
N GLY A 292 5.70 -14.16 -19.62
CA GLY A 292 5.45 -15.49 -19.03
C GLY A 292 6.49 -15.94 -17.98
N GLY A 293 7.40 -15.06 -17.57
CA GLY A 293 8.51 -15.32 -16.65
C GLY A 293 8.79 -14.11 -15.78
N ASN A 294 10.06 -13.89 -15.44
CA ASN A 294 10.48 -12.80 -14.54
C ASN A 294 10.92 -11.56 -15.32
N VAL A 295 10.85 -10.41 -14.66
CA VAL A 295 11.54 -9.18 -15.06
C VAL A 295 12.74 -8.97 -14.12
N GLY A 296 13.95 -9.02 -14.68
CA GLY A 296 15.17 -8.92 -13.88
C GLY A 296 15.47 -7.51 -13.37
N GLY A 297 14.86 -6.48 -13.93
CA GLY A 297 14.98 -5.08 -13.53
C GLY A 297 13.66 -4.49 -13.04
N ASN A 298 13.40 -3.25 -13.47
CA ASN A 298 12.23 -2.47 -13.11
C ASN A 298 11.13 -2.61 -14.16
N VAL A 299 9.89 -2.40 -13.73
CA VAL A 299 8.74 -2.18 -14.62
C VAL A 299 8.33 -0.72 -14.52
N THR A 300 8.35 0.01 -15.64
CA THR A 300 7.95 1.42 -15.70
C THR A 300 6.87 1.62 -16.75
N VAL A 301 5.70 2.12 -16.36
CA VAL A 301 4.57 2.34 -17.29
C VAL A 301 3.91 3.70 -17.16
N ASP A 302 3.56 4.34 -18.27
CA ASP A 302 2.88 5.65 -18.25
C ASP A 302 1.34 5.53 -18.27
N HIS A 303 0.68 5.63 -19.42
CA HIS A 303 -0.77 5.84 -19.46
C HIS A 303 -1.53 4.67 -20.08
N LYS A 304 -2.37 4.02 -19.27
CA LYS A 304 -3.27 2.91 -19.67
C LYS A 304 -2.57 1.68 -20.25
N ASN A 305 -1.40 1.34 -19.78
CA ASN A 305 -0.79 0.05 -20.10
C ASN A 305 -1.49 -1.08 -19.34
N ASP A 306 -1.48 -2.27 -19.95
CA ASP A 306 -1.91 -3.54 -19.36
C ASP A 306 -0.68 -4.44 -19.36
N ILE A 307 -0.12 -4.68 -18.18
CA ILE A 307 1.12 -5.45 -18.00
C ILE A 307 0.83 -6.67 -17.15
N ASP A 308 1.19 -7.83 -17.66
CA ASP A 308 1.09 -9.11 -16.98
C ASP A 308 2.49 -9.74 -16.86
N VAL A 309 2.88 -10.11 -15.64
CA VAL A 309 4.14 -10.78 -15.35
C VAL A 309 3.83 -12.03 -14.52
N ASP A 310 3.91 -13.21 -15.16
CA ASP A 310 3.66 -14.52 -14.54
C ASP A 310 4.66 -14.87 -13.40
N GLY A 311 5.77 -14.13 -13.29
CA GLY A 311 6.87 -14.34 -12.33
C GLY A 311 7.15 -13.16 -11.41
N ASP A 312 8.42 -13.03 -11.00
CA ASP A 312 8.89 -11.98 -10.09
C ASP A 312 9.38 -10.74 -10.87
N VAL A 313 9.25 -9.56 -10.25
CA VAL A 313 9.95 -8.34 -10.65
C VAL A 313 11.06 -8.06 -9.64
N SER A 314 12.33 -8.09 -10.06
CA SER A 314 13.45 -7.99 -9.11
C SER A 314 13.76 -6.55 -8.66
N GLY A 315 13.30 -5.55 -9.42
CA GLY A 315 13.45 -4.12 -9.13
C GLY A 315 12.16 -3.45 -8.69
N ASN A 316 12.07 -2.15 -8.97
CA ASN A 316 10.90 -1.34 -8.64
C ASN A 316 9.83 -1.45 -9.73
N VAL A 317 8.59 -1.25 -9.32
CA VAL A 317 7.45 -1.09 -10.20
C VAL A 317 6.94 0.34 -10.07
N THR A 318 6.88 1.06 -11.19
CA THR A 318 6.40 2.43 -11.20
C THR A 318 5.42 2.70 -12.33
N GLY A 319 4.38 3.50 -12.08
CA GLY A 319 3.60 4.03 -13.17
C GLY A 319 2.67 5.19 -12.87
N ASP A 320 2.15 5.82 -13.92
CA ASP A 320 1.35 7.03 -13.80
C ASP A 320 -0.16 6.72 -13.79
N ASP A 321 -0.84 6.77 -14.94
CA ASP A 321 -2.26 7.10 -14.95
C ASP A 321 -3.11 6.00 -15.64
N LYS A 322 -3.89 5.26 -14.85
CA LYS A 322 -4.84 4.18 -15.26
C LYS A 322 -4.21 2.93 -15.86
N ASN A 323 -3.03 2.53 -15.40
CA ASN A 323 -2.44 1.25 -15.76
C ASN A 323 -3.15 0.10 -15.04
N THR A 324 -3.10 -1.07 -15.66
CA THR A 324 -3.35 -2.36 -15.01
C THR A 324 -2.02 -3.09 -14.96
N LEU A 325 -1.65 -3.55 -13.79
CA LEU A 325 -0.46 -4.35 -13.55
C LEU A 325 -0.88 -5.59 -12.75
N ASP A 326 -0.49 -6.74 -13.25
CA ASP A 326 -0.60 -8.04 -12.59
C ASP A 326 0.81 -8.64 -12.50
N VAL A 327 1.28 -8.92 -11.29
CA VAL A 327 2.53 -9.63 -11.02
C VAL A 327 2.18 -10.85 -10.18
N ASP A 328 2.18 -12.04 -10.78
CA ASP A 328 1.80 -13.28 -10.11
C ASP A 328 2.80 -13.65 -8.98
N GLY A 329 4.04 -13.18 -9.07
CA GLY A 329 5.11 -13.36 -8.08
C GLY A 329 5.29 -12.18 -7.12
N SER A 330 6.54 -11.92 -6.73
CA SER A 330 6.93 -10.84 -5.81
C SER A 330 7.56 -9.65 -6.51
N VAL A 331 7.54 -8.49 -5.86
CA VAL A 331 8.28 -7.29 -6.25
C VAL A 331 9.42 -7.05 -5.26
N GLY A 332 10.67 -7.13 -5.72
CA GLY A 332 11.87 -7.00 -4.89
C GLY A 332 12.25 -5.55 -4.51
N GLY A 333 11.43 -4.57 -4.87
CA GLY A 333 11.65 -3.15 -4.64
C GLY A 333 10.35 -2.40 -4.35
N ASP A 334 10.34 -1.10 -4.61
CA ASP A 334 9.18 -0.25 -4.31
C ASP A 334 8.10 -0.38 -5.39
N VAL A 335 6.84 -0.26 -4.97
CA VAL A 335 5.67 -0.11 -5.87
C VAL A 335 5.17 1.33 -5.75
N THR A 336 5.22 2.11 -6.84
CA THR A 336 4.79 3.53 -6.84
C THR A 336 3.84 3.85 -7.97
N PHE A 337 2.62 4.33 -7.66
CA PHE A 337 1.64 4.67 -8.68
C PHE A 337 0.83 5.95 -8.40
N ASP A 338 0.55 6.71 -9.46
CA ASP A 338 -0.16 7.99 -9.33
C ASP A 338 -1.71 7.80 -9.33
N ASP A 339 -2.38 7.96 -10.48
CA ASP A 339 -3.85 8.12 -10.52
C ASP A 339 -4.58 6.91 -11.15
N LYS A 340 -5.46 6.26 -10.37
CA LYS A 340 -6.46 5.27 -10.82
C LYS A 340 -5.91 4.01 -11.48
N ASN A 341 -4.80 3.50 -10.97
CA ASN A 341 -4.20 2.24 -11.37
C ASN A 341 -4.88 1.05 -10.68
N SER A 342 -4.77 -0.11 -11.29
CA SER A 342 -5.12 -1.41 -10.70
C SER A 342 -3.83 -2.21 -10.61
N ILE A 343 -3.42 -2.56 -9.40
CA ILE A 343 -2.15 -3.23 -9.12
C ILE A 343 -2.47 -4.49 -8.33
N ASP A 344 -2.06 -5.64 -8.84
CA ASP A 344 -2.11 -6.93 -8.15
C ASP A 344 -0.69 -7.48 -8.09
N VAL A 345 -0.22 -7.78 -6.88
CA VAL A 345 1.05 -8.48 -6.62
C VAL A 345 0.70 -9.73 -5.83
N GLY A 346 0.94 -10.90 -6.41
CA GLY A 346 0.53 -12.18 -5.85
C GLY A 346 1.31 -12.61 -4.61
N GLY A 347 2.56 -12.16 -4.46
CA GLY A 347 3.41 -12.39 -3.30
C GLY A 347 3.78 -11.11 -2.56
N ASP A 348 5.01 -11.09 -2.03
CA ASP A 348 5.56 -9.97 -1.24
C ASP A 348 5.94 -8.73 -2.07
N VAL A 349 5.92 -7.56 -1.42
CA VAL A 349 6.63 -6.35 -1.83
C VAL A 349 7.75 -6.08 -0.82
N ASP A 350 9.02 -6.28 -1.20
CA ASP A 350 10.20 -6.11 -0.32
C ASP A 350 10.47 -4.62 0.05
N GLY A 351 9.85 -3.66 -0.65
CA GLY A 351 10.02 -2.23 -0.47
C GLY A 351 8.77 -1.51 0.04
N ASP A 352 8.68 -0.22 -0.27
CA ASP A 352 7.52 0.60 0.09
C ASP A 352 6.41 0.49 -0.98
N VAL A 353 5.16 0.59 -0.56
CA VAL A 353 4.01 0.80 -1.45
C VAL A 353 3.55 2.24 -1.31
N THR A 354 3.67 3.03 -2.38
CA THR A 354 3.22 4.43 -2.43
C THR A 354 2.20 4.64 -3.53
N VAL A 355 0.98 5.02 -3.19
CA VAL A 355 -0.08 5.28 -4.18
C VAL A 355 -0.80 6.60 -3.95
N ASP A 356 -1.04 7.38 -5.00
CA ASP A 356 -1.71 8.68 -4.85
C ASP A 356 -3.23 8.57 -4.78
N ASN A 357 -3.95 8.62 -5.90
CA ASN A 357 -5.40 8.85 -5.87
C ASN A 357 -6.22 7.90 -6.73
N GLY A 358 -7.18 7.23 -6.09
CA GLY A 358 -8.16 6.39 -6.77
C GLY A 358 -7.63 5.03 -7.24
N ASN A 359 -6.50 4.57 -6.69
CA ASN A 359 -5.88 3.29 -7.04
C ASN A 359 -6.56 2.12 -6.33
N SER A 360 -6.47 0.95 -6.95
CA SER A 360 -6.80 -0.34 -6.33
C SER A 360 -5.48 -1.11 -6.22
N VAL A 361 -5.09 -1.48 -5.01
CA VAL A 361 -3.84 -2.22 -4.74
C VAL A 361 -4.17 -3.48 -3.97
N ASN A 362 -3.69 -4.62 -4.45
CA ASN A 362 -3.73 -5.88 -3.74
C ASN A 362 -2.30 -6.44 -3.67
N VAL A 363 -1.83 -6.71 -2.46
CA VAL A 363 -0.59 -7.43 -2.18
C VAL A 363 -0.98 -8.74 -1.49
N GLY A 364 -0.63 -9.87 -2.09
CA GLY A 364 -1.12 -11.18 -1.69
C GLY A 364 -0.56 -11.68 -0.37
N ASP A 365 0.67 -11.29 -0.05
CA ASP A 365 1.40 -11.65 1.17
C ASP A 365 1.80 -10.36 1.94
N ASP A 366 3.10 -10.08 2.14
CA ASP A 366 3.60 -8.97 2.97
C ASP A 366 3.98 -7.70 2.17
N ILE A 367 3.90 -6.54 2.82
CA ILE A 367 4.70 -5.35 2.46
C ILE A 367 5.82 -5.24 3.50
N GLU A 368 7.10 -5.40 3.12
CA GLU A 368 8.21 -5.32 4.08
C GLU A 368 8.49 -3.88 4.58
N GLY A 369 8.12 -2.84 3.81
CA GLY A 369 8.31 -1.43 4.14
C GLY A 369 7.03 -0.68 4.55
N ASP A 370 6.96 0.60 4.17
CA ASP A 370 5.82 1.48 4.46
C ASP A 370 4.68 1.32 3.44
N LEU A 371 3.43 1.48 3.91
CA LEU A 371 2.27 1.74 3.04
C LEU A 371 1.86 3.21 3.12
N ASN A 372 2.06 3.95 2.02
CA ASN A 372 1.69 5.36 1.90
C ASN A 372 0.62 5.55 0.83
N ALA A 373 -0.62 5.85 1.23
CA ALA A 373 -1.72 6.08 0.30
C ALA A 373 -2.27 7.50 0.40
N GLY A 374 -2.47 8.15 -0.74
CA GLY A 374 -3.15 9.44 -0.84
C GLY A 374 -4.65 9.32 -0.60
N ASN A 375 -5.49 9.56 -1.60
CA ASN A 375 -6.94 9.65 -1.39
C ASN A 375 -7.73 8.65 -2.24
N ASN A 376 -8.87 8.18 -1.72
CA ASN A 376 -9.83 7.35 -2.44
C ASN A 376 -9.26 6.01 -2.96
N ASN A 377 -8.28 5.43 -2.28
CA ASN A 377 -7.69 4.15 -2.67
C ASN A 377 -8.42 2.98 -1.99
N ASP A 378 -8.39 1.82 -2.65
CA ASP A 378 -8.86 0.53 -2.12
C ASP A 378 -7.64 -0.39 -2.01
N LEU A 379 -7.26 -0.74 -0.79
CA LEU A 379 -5.98 -1.34 -0.45
C LEU A 379 -6.21 -2.65 0.32
N SER A 380 -5.53 -3.70 -0.10
CA SER A 380 -5.55 -5.01 0.56
C SER A 380 -4.13 -5.55 0.68
N VAL A 381 -3.74 -5.97 1.88
CA VAL A 381 -2.49 -6.67 2.17
C VAL A 381 -2.84 -7.99 2.85
N GLY A 382 -2.39 -9.10 2.28
CA GLY A 382 -2.80 -10.43 2.72
C GLY A 382 -2.31 -10.79 4.12
N ASP A 383 -1.06 -10.46 4.42
CA ASP A 383 -0.40 -10.71 5.70
C ASP A 383 -0.01 -9.36 6.37
N ASP A 384 1.27 -9.04 6.55
CA ASP A 384 1.74 -7.93 7.39
C ASP A 384 2.16 -6.67 6.59
N ILE A 385 2.05 -5.49 7.23
CA ILE A 385 2.80 -4.27 6.86
C ILE A 385 3.99 -4.14 7.80
N GLY A 386 5.18 -4.09 7.21
CA GLY A 386 6.47 -4.22 7.86
C GLY A 386 6.87 -3.05 8.75
N ASP A 387 6.49 -1.83 8.36
CA ASP A 387 6.77 -0.58 9.07
C ASP A 387 5.44 0.22 9.30
N ASP A 388 5.31 1.44 8.76
CA ASP A 388 4.16 2.34 9.00
C ASP A 388 3.06 2.20 7.93
N ALA A 389 1.81 2.48 8.30
CA ALA A 389 0.69 2.68 7.37
C ALA A 389 0.15 4.12 7.49
N SER A 390 0.24 4.89 6.40
CA SER A 390 -0.21 6.29 6.31
C SER A 390 -1.24 6.49 5.21
N LEU A 391 -2.46 6.88 5.57
CA LEU A 391 -3.60 7.05 4.65
C LEU A 391 -4.10 8.50 4.65
N GLY A 392 -4.25 9.10 3.47
CA GLY A 392 -4.99 10.34 3.27
C GLY A 392 -6.52 10.14 3.36
N ASP A 393 -7.32 10.90 2.62
CA ASP A 393 -8.79 10.86 2.79
C ASP A 393 -9.49 9.74 2.00
N ASN A 394 -10.53 9.15 2.61
CA ASN A 394 -11.49 8.22 1.99
C ASN A 394 -10.88 6.93 1.40
N ASN A 395 -9.84 6.40 2.02
CA ASN A 395 -9.28 5.09 1.68
C ASN A 395 -10.01 3.96 2.41
N ASN A 396 -9.97 2.79 1.81
CA ASN A 396 -10.32 1.52 2.44
C ASN A 396 -9.05 0.68 2.54
N LEU A 397 -8.65 0.29 3.75
CA LEU A 397 -7.47 -0.55 3.99
C LEU A 397 -7.89 -1.81 4.74
N SER A 398 -7.53 -2.97 4.20
CA SER A 398 -7.62 -4.26 4.90
C SER A 398 -6.25 -4.90 4.97
N VAL A 399 -5.79 -5.23 6.17
CA VAL A 399 -4.53 -5.93 6.44
C VAL A 399 -4.87 -7.24 7.15
N GLY A 400 -4.54 -8.39 6.56
CA GLY A 400 -4.89 -9.69 7.15
C GLY A 400 -4.06 -10.05 8.38
N GLY A 401 -2.86 -9.49 8.51
CA GLY A 401 -1.95 -9.62 9.64
C GLY A 401 -1.81 -8.32 10.44
N ASN A 402 -0.57 -7.93 10.72
CA ASN A 402 -0.21 -6.84 11.61
C ASN A 402 0.24 -5.59 10.85
N ILE A 403 0.18 -4.44 11.52
CA ILE A 403 0.98 -3.25 11.18
C ILE A 403 2.05 -3.13 12.25
N ASN A 404 3.32 -3.26 11.89
CA ASN A 404 4.38 -3.44 12.91
C ASN A 404 4.78 -2.16 13.65
N ASP A 405 4.61 -0.98 13.05
CA ASP A 405 4.80 0.34 13.71
C ASP A 405 3.48 1.14 13.71
N ASP A 406 3.42 2.38 13.22
CA ASP A 406 2.32 3.31 13.43
C ASP A 406 1.25 3.21 12.32
N LEU A 407 -0.03 3.40 12.70
CA LEU A 407 -1.15 3.62 11.78
C LEU A 407 -1.61 5.08 11.89
N THR A 408 -1.46 5.85 10.81
CA THR A 408 -1.86 7.27 10.73
C THR A 408 -2.86 7.48 9.59
N VAL A 409 -4.00 8.09 9.90
CA VAL A 409 -5.14 8.13 8.98
C VAL A 409 -5.84 9.49 9.02
N ASP A 410 -5.96 10.15 7.86
CA ASP A 410 -6.69 11.41 7.68
C ASP A 410 -8.22 11.16 7.65
N ASP A 411 -9.05 11.88 6.87
CA ASP A 411 -10.51 11.85 7.03
C ASP A 411 -11.23 10.70 6.28
N ARG A 412 -12.27 10.13 6.92
CA ARG A 412 -13.27 9.20 6.33
C ARG A 412 -12.72 7.89 5.77
N ASN A 413 -11.71 7.34 6.39
CA ASN A 413 -11.15 6.05 6.04
C ASN A 413 -11.89 4.91 6.78
N ASP A 414 -11.80 3.73 6.18
CA ASP A 414 -12.24 2.46 6.76
C ASP A 414 -11.01 1.56 6.84
N VAL A 415 -10.61 1.16 8.03
CA VAL A 415 -9.37 0.40 8.26
C VAL A 415 -9.65 -0.82 9.12
N GLU A 416 -9.34 -2.00 8.58
CA GLU A 416 -9.43 -3.30 9.25
C GLU A 416 -8.03 -3.92 9.34
N VAL A 417 -7.58 -4.24 10.55
CA VAL A 417 -6.32 -4.93 10.82
C VAL A 417 -6.62 -6.24 11.55
N GLY A 418 -6.37 -7.37 10.89
CA GLY A 418 -6.66 -8.71 11.41
C GLY A 418 -5.76 -9.17 12.57
N GLY A 419 -4.72 -8.40 12.87
CA GLY A 419 -3.74 -8.65 13.93
C GLY A 419 -3.48 -7.44 14.82
N ASP A 420 -2.23 -7.27 15.26
CA ASP A 420 -1.81 -6.17 16.13
C ASP A 420 -1.42 -4.92 15.31
N VAL A 421 -1.58 -3.74 15.93
CA VAL A 421 -0.83 -2.52 15.54
C VAL A 421 0.28 -2.31 16.56
N GLY A 422 1.54 -2.45 16.16
CA GLY A 422 2.68 -2.44 17.08
C GLY A 422 2.98 -1.08 17.70
N GLY A 423 2.65 0.00 16.98
CA GLY A 423 2.81 1.39 17.38
C GLY A 423 1.49 2.06 17.79
N ASN A 424 1.35 3.32 17.41
CA ASN A 424 0.20 4.16 17.72
C ASN A 424 -0.86 4.07 16.63
N VAL A 425 -2.12 4.28 17.00
CA VAL A 425 -3.22 4.53 16.06
C VAL A 425 -3.62 6.00 16.16
N THR A 426 -3.50 6.74 15.06
CA THR A 426 -3.90 8.15 14.98
C THR A 426 -4.92 8.35 13.85
N GLY A 427 -6.08 8.91 14.18
CA GLY A 427 -7.15 9.20 13.22
C GLY A 427 -7.68 10.63 13.32
N ASP A 428 -7.87 11.30 12.18
CA ASP A 428 -8.52 12.62 12.12
C ASP A 428 -10.06 12.49 12.16
N ASP A 429 -10.85 12.95 11.16
CA ASP A 429 -12.31 12.99 11.28
C ASP A 429 -13.02 11.81 10.57
N HIS A 430 -14.02 11.22 11.24
CA HIS A 430 -14.97 10.26 10.66
C HIS A 430 -14.37 8.94 10.14
N ASN A 431 -13.31 8.45 10.77
CA ASN A 431 -12.71 7.16 10.45
C ASN A 431 -13.40 6.02 11.20
N SER A 432 -13.30 4.82 10.61
CA SER A 432 -13.65 3.56 11.24
C SER A 432 -12.36 2.74 11.38
N PHE A 433 -12.04 2.30 12.59
CA PHE A 433 -10.89 1.44 12.88
C PHE A 433 -11.37 0.16 13.56
N GLU A 434 -11.03 -0.99 12.99
CA GLU A 434 -11.25 -2.31 13.57
C GLU A 434 -9.88 -3.01 13.67
N VAL A 435 -9.41 -3.28 14.89
CA VAL A 435 -8.16 -3.99 15.16
C VAL A 435 -8.48 -5.26 15.93
N ASP A 436 -8.38 -6.42 15.27
CA ASP A 436 -8.64 -7.77 15.81
C ASP A 436 -7.56 -8.26 16.79
N GLY A 437 -6.77 -7.34 17.35
CA GLY A 437 -5.60 -7.57 18.18
C GLY A 437 -5.32 -6.41 19.13
N ASN A 438 -4.06 -6.22 19.47
CA ASN A 438 -3.64 -5.18 20.41
C ASN A 438 -3.12 -3.94 19.68
N VAL A 439 -3.23 -2.78 20.34
CA VAL A 439 -2.51 -1.57 19.96
C VAL A 439 -1.35 -1.39 20.95
N GLY A 440 -0.10 -1.46 20.48
CA GLY A 440 1.08 -1.41 21.34
C GLY A 440 1.37 -0.03 21.93
N GLY A 441 0.93 1.03 21.26
CA GLY A 441 1.13 2.43 21.63
C GLY A 441 -0.14 3.16 22.08
N ASP A 442 -0.19 4.46 21.80
CA ASP A 442 -1.33 5.33 22.09
C ASP A 442 -2.40 5.22 20.99
N VAL A 443 -3.67 5.40 21.36
CA VAL A 443 -4.79 5.62 20.42
C VAL A 443 -5.22 7.08 20.53
N THR A 444 -5.12 7.84 19.44
CA THR A 444 -5.49 9.26 19.39
C THR A 444 -6.45 9.52 18.24
N VAL A 445 -7.66 10.01 18.54
CA VAL A 445 -8.66 10.31 17.51
C VAL A 445 -9.33 11.67 17.65
N ASP A 446 -9.75 12.28 16.52
CA ASP A 446 -10.50 13.54 16.51
C ASP A 446 -11.99 13.35 16.22
N HIS A 447 -12.71 14.19 15.46
CA HIS A 447 -14.18 14.25 15.55
C HIS A 447 -14.90 13.08 14.84
N ASN A 448 -15.75 12.34 15.58
CA ASN A 448 -16.68 11.30 15.11
C ASN A 448 -16.04 10.04 14.50
N ASN A 449 -14.95 9.55 15.09
CA ASN A 449 -14.39 8.24 14.77
C ASN A 449 -15.11 7.13 15.54
N ASP A 450 -15.20 5.95 14.93
CA ASP A 450 -15.60 4.70 15.56
C ASP A 450 -14.36 3.79 15.63
N ILE A 451 -13.95 3.39 16.83
CA ILE A 451 -12.75 2.56 17.08
C ILE A 451 -13.17 1.31 17.85
N GLU A 452 -12.79 0.16 17.34
CA GLU A 452 -12.95 -1.15 17.97
C GLU A 452 -11.57 -1.82 18.06
N VAL A 453 -11.14 -2.14 19.28
CA VAL A 453 -9.90 -2.89 19.56
C VAL A 453 -10.26 -4.16 20.31
N ASP A 454 -10.17 -5.29 19.63
CA ASP A 454 -10.45 -6.65 20.13
C ASP A 454 -9.27 -7.19 20.99
N GLY A 455 -8.69 -6.33 21.82
CA GLY A 455 -7.47 -6.59 22.60
C GLY A 455 -7.10 -5.45 23.54
N ASP A 456 -5.83 -5.40 23.95
CA ASP A 456 -5.32 -4.39 24.87
C ASP A 456 -4.81 -3.14 24.10
N VAL A 457 -4.94 -1.97 24.71
CA VAL A 457 -4.21 -0.75 24.33
C VAL A 457 -3.07 -0.52 25.33
N GLY A 458 -1.83 -0.60 24.86
CA GLY A 458 -0.64 -0.50 25.71
C GLY A 458 -0.32 0.91 26.21
N GLY A 459 -0.81 1.94 25.53
CA GLY A 459 -0.61 3.36 25.84
C GLY A 459 -1.85 4.06 26.37
N ASN A 460 -1.91 5.37 26.12
CA ASN A 460 -3.04 6.22 26.47
C ASN A 460 -4.10 6.17 25.36
N VAL A 461 -5.35 6.41 25.73
CA VAL A 461 -6.41 6.67 24.76
C VAL A 461 -6.90 8.10 24.90
N THR A 462 -6.86 8.86 23.80
CA THR A 462 -7.27 10.26 23.76
C THR A 462 -8.23 10.51 22.61
N GLY A 463 -9.31 11.26 22.85
CA GLY A 463 -10.10 11.78 21.74
C GLY A 463 -10.99 12.98 22.03
N ASP A 464 -11.55 13.56 20.98
CA ASP A 464 -12.40 14.75 21.03
C ASP A 464 -13.69 14.60 20.18
N ASP A 465 -14.79 15.11 20.70
CA ASP A 465 -16.02 15.45 20.00
C ASP A 465 -16.75 14.29 19.26
N LYS A 466 -17.44 13.44 20.03
CA LYS A 466 -18.36 12.37 19.58
C LYS A 466 -17.72 11.14 18.93
N ASN A 467 -16.61 10.68 19.47
CA ASN A 467 -16.05 9.36 19.17
C ASN A 467 -16.81 8.23 19.87
N THR A 468 -16.77 7.07 19.25
CA THR A 468 -17.07 5.78 19.88
C THR A 468 -15.74 5.03 20.04
N LEU A 469 -15.45 4.57 21.24
CA LEU A 469 -14.32 3.70 21.54
C LEU A 469 -14.84 2.44 22.24
N ASP A 470 -14.50 1.29 21.70
CA ASP A 470 -14.73 -0.02 22.29
C ASP A 470 -13.39 -0.76 22.40
N VAL A 471 -12.97 -1.07 23.63
CA VAL A 471 -11.75 -1.84 23.92
C VAL A 471 -12.15 -3.09 24.68
N ASP A 472 -12.06 -4.24 24.01
CA ASP A 472 -12.45 -5.56 24.55
C ASP A 472 -11.39 -6.15 25.52
N GLY A 473 -10.35 -5.36 25.83
CA GLY A 473 -9.28 -5.63 26.80
C GLY A 473 -9.03 -4.47 27.78
N SER A 474 -7.76 -4.25 28.14
CA SER A 474 -7.35 -3.20 29.09
C SER A 474 -6.67 -2.01 28.41
N VAL A 475 -6.68 -0.86 29.08
CA VAL A 475 -5.90 0.34 28.71
C VAL A 475 -4.76 0.54 29.71
N GLY A 476 -3.51 0.44 29.24
CA GLY A 476 -2.30 0.54 30.07
C GLY A 476 -1.93 1.97 30.50
N GLY A 477 -2.58 2.99 29.96
CA GLY A 477 -2.33 4.40 30.22
C GLY A 477 -3.56 5.18 30.69
N ASP A 478 -3.54 6.49 30.46
CA ASP A 478 -4.68 7.38 30.76
C ASP A 478 -5.75 7.31 29.66
N VAL A 479 -7.02 7.47 30.04
CA VAL A 479 -8.15 7.67 29.13
C VAL A 479 -8.62 9.12 29.23
N THR A 480 -8.54 9.90 28.15
CA THR A 480 -8.90 11.32 28.13
C THR A 480 -9.84 11.67 26.98
N PHE A 481 -11.05 12.15 27.28
CA PHE A 481 -12.04 12.46 26.24
C PHE A 481 -12.87 13.73 26.50
N ASP A 482 -13.03 14.53 25.45
CA ASP A 482 -13.78 15.79 25.48
C ASP A 482 -15.05 15.72 24.59
N ASP A 483 -16.16 16.32 25.07
CA ASP A 483 -17.40 16.56 24.30
C ASP A 483 -18.12 15.33 23.67
N ARG A 484 -18.86 14.57 24.49
CA ARG A 484 -19.91 13.61 24.09
C ARG A 484 -19.43 12.34 23.36
N ASN A 485 -18.35 11.75 23.84
CA ASN A 485 -17.87 10.44 23.41
C ASN A 485 -18.63 9.31 24.12
N ASP A 486 -18.60 8.13 23.51
CA ASP A 486 -19.07 6.86 24.07
C ASP A 486 -17.87 5.92 24.20
N ILE A 487 -17.53 5.55 25.43
CA ILE A 487 -16.29 4.83 25.76
C ILE A 487 -16.67 3.58 26.54
N ASP A 488 -16.28 2.42 26.03
CA ASP A 488 -16.40 1.13 26.69
C ASP A 488 -15.02 0.48 26.78
N VAL A 489 -14.63 0.09 27.99
CA VAL A 489 -13.38 -0.65 28.27
C VAL A 489 -13.76 -1.87 29.09
N ALA A 490 -13.60 -3.05 28.50
CA ALA A 490 -14.02 -4.31 29.11
C ALA A 490 -13.14 -4.76 30.29
N GLY A 491 -11.89 -4.29 30.36
CA GLY A 491 -10.94 -4.56 31.45
C GLY A 491 -10.53 -3.33 32.23
N ASP A 492 -9.32 -3.40 32.83
CA ASP A 492 -8.77 -2.31 33.66
C ASP A 492 -8.33 -1.08 32.85
N VAL A 493 -8.37 0.08 33.50
CA VAL A 493 -7.61 1.29 33.12
C VAL A 493 -6.50 1.51 34.16
N ASP A 494 -5.24 1.27 33.78
CA ASP A 494 -4.07 1.40 34.67
C ASP A 494 -3.76 2.86 35.06
N GLY A 495 -4.24 3.82 34.28
CA GLY A 495 -4.04 5.26 34.47
C GLY A 495 -5.27 5.98 35.05
N ASN A 496 -5.38 7.26 34.71
CA ASN A 496 -6.52 8.10 35.09
C ASN A 496 -7.58 8.10 34.00
N VAL A 497 -8.84 8.29 34.39
CA VAL A 497 -9.93 8.58 33.47
C VAL A 497 -10.31 10.05 33.62
N THR A 498 -10.13 10.85 32.57
CA THR A 498 -10.50 12.27 32.54
C THR A 498 -11.49 12.55 31.41
N VAL A 499 -12.69 13.03 31.76
CA VAL A 499 -13.72 13.37 30.77
C VAL A 499 -14.34 14.73 31.03
N ASP A 500 -14.58 15.56 30.01
CA ASP A 500 -15.21 16.89 30.21
C ASP A 500 -16.74 16.86 30.12
N TYR A 501 -17.32 17.01 28.94
CA TYR A 501 -18.74 17.31 28.78
C TYR A 501 -19.52 16.23 28.04
N GLY A 502 -20.55 15.68 28.67
CA GLY A 502 -21.56 14.89 27.97
C GLY A 502 -21.15 13.48 27.54
N ASN A 503 -20.04 12.96 28.08
CA ASN A 503 -19.51 11.64 27.72
C ASN A 503 -20.29 10.51 28.42
N ASN A 504 -20.32 9.34 27.79
CA ASN A 504 -20.72 8.08 28.39
C ASN A 504 -19.46 7.22 28.55
N VAL A 505 -19.14 6.79 29.76
CA VAL A 505 -17.95 6.01 30.06
C VAL A 505 -18.33 4.77 30.86
N ASN A 506 -17.96 3.61 30.35
CA ASN A 506 -18.06 2.34 31.03
C ASN A 506 -16.67 1.70 31.13
N VAL A 507 -16.23 1.41 32.35
CA VAL A 507 -15.06 0.58 32.64
C VAL A 507 -15.58 -0.63 33.42
N ASP A 508 -15.50 -1.82 32.84
CA ASP A 508 -16.14 -3.02 33.40
C ASP A 508 -15.40 -3.57 34.64
N ASP A 509 -14.09 -3.29 34.79
CA ASP A 509 -13.25 -3.67 35.94
C ASP A 509 -12.78 -2.43 36.74
N ASP A 510 -11.47 -2.24 36.97
CA ASP A 510 -10.90 -1.21 37.84
C ASP A 510 -10.40 0.04 37.07
N ILE A 511 -10.44 1.21 37.73
CA ILE A 511 -9.59 2.37 37.39
C ILE A 511 -8.52 2.47 38.47
N GLU A 512 -7.24 2.25 38.15
CA GLU A 512 -6.16 2.27 39.16
C GLU A 512 -5.80 3.70 39.61
N GLY A 513 -6.07 4.72 38.79
CA GLY A 513 -5.81 6.14 39.09
C GLY A 513 -7.03 6.95 39.53
N ASP A 514 -7.02 8.25 39.18
CA ASP A 514 -8.11 9.19 39.45
C ASP A 514 -9.23 9.06 38.40
N LEU A 515 -10.49 9.26 38.83
CA LEU A 515 -11.61 9.58 37.96
C LEU A 515 -11.94 11.07 38.06
N VAL A 516 -11.76 11.82 36.97
CA VAL A 516 -12.06 13.25 36.89
C VAL A 516 -13.10 13.50 35.81
N ALA A 517 -14.30 13.95 36.20
CA ALA A 517 -15.38 14.24 35.27
C ALA A 517 -15.84 15.70 35.35
N GLY A 518 -15.98 16.34 34.19
CA GLY A 518 -16.52 17.68 34.04
C GLY A 518 -18.03 17.71 34.26
N ASN A 519 -18.83 17.92 33.21
CA ASN A 519 -20.26 18.14 33.35
C ASN A 519 -21.13 17.23 32.47
N ASN A 520 -22.23 16.75 33.02
CA ASN A 520 -23.24 15.93 32.32
C ASN A 520 -22.72 14.60 31.76
N ASN A 521 -21.77 13.96 32.44
CA ASN A 521 -21.29 12.63 32.06
C ASN A 521 -22.11 11.52 32.75
N ASP A 522 -22.22 10.38 32.07
CA ASP A 522 -22.77 9.12 32.60
C ASP A 522 -21.58 8.16 32.74
N LEU A 523 -21.28 7.73 33.97
CA LEU A 523 -20.04 7.05 34.33
C LEU A 523 -20.35 5.77 35.10
N SER A 524 -19.76 4.66 34.67
CA SER A 524 -19.86 3.35 35.29
C SER A 524 -18.47 2.74 35.45
N VAL A 525 -18.14 2.32 36.67
CA VAL A 525 -16.94 1.55 37.01
C VAL A 525 -17.39 0.27 37.71
N GLY A 526 -17.06 -0.88 37.15
CA GLY A 526 -17.56 -2.16 37.63
C GLY A 526 -17.02 -2.55 39.00
N ASP A 527 -15.74 -2.32 39.25
CA ASP A 527 -15.06 -2.62 40.51
C ASP A 527 -14.58 -1.31 41.21
N ASP A 528 -13.29 -1.10 41.43
CA ASP A 528 -12.74 -0.04 42.28
C ASP A 528 -12.23 1.20 41.48
N ILE A 529 -12.27 2.38 42.12
CA ILE A 529 -11.46 3.55 41.76
C ILE A 529 -10.28 3.64 42.74
N GLY A 530 -9.07 3.64 42.18
CA GLY A 530 -7.81 3.46 42.90
C GLY A 530 -7.36 4.65 43.72
N ASP A 531 -7.68 5.87 43.30
CA ASP A 531 -7.36 7.13 43.99
C ASP A 531 -8.63 7.99 44.20
N ASP A 532 -8.70 9.22 43.67
CA ASP A 532 -9.80 10.16 43.88
C ASP A 532 -10.92 10.01 42.82
N ALA A 533 -12.16 10.28 43.22
CA ALA A 533 -13.26 10.57 42.29
C ALA A 533 -13.69 12.05 42.41
N ILE A 534 -13.53 12.81 41.33
CA ILE A 534 -13.78 14.26 41.28
C ILE A 534 -14.81 14.57 40.18
N LEU A 535 -16.00 15.01 40.59
CA LEU A 535 -17.14 15.27 39.69
C LEU A 535 -17.53 16.75 39.70
N GLY A 536 -17.59 17.37 38.52
CA GLY A 536 -18.20 18.69 38.28
C GLY A 536 -19.73 18.64 38.32
N ASP A 537 -20.44 19.29 37.39
CA ASP A 537 -21.89 19.44 37.51
C ASP A 537 -22.71 18.38 36.74
N ASN A 538 -23.76 17.86 37.39
CA ASN A 538 -24.81 17.00 36.80
C ASN A 538 -24.30 15.68 36.19
N ASN A 539 -23.29 15.07 36.80
CA ASN A 539 -22.82 13.72 36.44
C ASN A 539 -23.61 12.65 37.19
N ASP A 540 -23.79 11.51 36.54
CA ASP A 540 -24.27 10.27 37.15
C ASP A 540 -23.05 9.33 37.25
N LEU A 541 -22.67 8.91 38.46
CA LEU A 541 -21.56 7.99 38.71
C LEU A 541 -22.05 6.75 39.46
N SER A 542 -21.71 5.57 38.95
CA SER A 542 -21.88 4.27 39.62
C SER A 542 -20.54 3.57 39.75
N VAL A 543 -20.14 3.23 40.97
CA VAL A 543 -18.94 2.43 41.26
C VAL A 543 -19.37 1.16 41.98
N GLY A 544 -19.12 -0.02 41.41
CA GLY A 544 -19.54 -1.29 42.02
C GLY A 544 -18.74 -1.66 43.27
N GLY A 545 -17.48 -1.23 43.35
CA GLY A 545 -16.55 -1.41 44.45
C GLY A 545 -16.34 -0.14 45.27
N ASN A 546 -15.08 0.16 45.58
CA ASN A 546 -14.64 1.23 46.48
C ASN A 546 -14.11 2.44 45.70
N ILE A 547 -14.11 3.58 46.37
CA ILE A 547 -13.25 4.72 46.04
C ILE A 547 -12.17 4.75 47.12
N ASN A 548 -10.91 4.55 46.76
CA ASN A 548 -9.86 4.30 47.74
C ASN A 548 -9.31 5.56 48.44
N ASP A 549 -9.54 6.76 47.89
CA ASP A 549 -9.19 8.05 48.52
C ASP A 549 -10.44 8.95 48.67
N ASP A 550 -10.44 10.17 48.10
CA ASP A 550 -11.54 11.14 48.30
C ASP A 550 -12.66 11.01 47.24
N LEU A 551 -13.90 11.27 47.66
CA LEU A 551 -15.03 11.56 46.77
C LEU A 551 -15.39 13.05 46.85
N LYS A 552 -15.16 13.81 45.77
CA LYS A 552 -15.46 15.25 45.66
C LYS A 552 -16.51 15.51 44.59
N VAL A 553 -17.63 16.11 44.98
CA VAL A 553 -18.82 16.24 44.13
C VAL A 553 -19.36 17.68 44.12
N ASP A 554 -19.45 18.32 42.95
CA ASP A 554 -19.88 19.73 42.78
C ASP A 554 -21.42 19.89 42.77
N ASP A 555 -22.08 20.37 41.70
CA ASP A 555 -23.53 20.62 41.70
C ASP A 555 -24.36 19.50 41.04
N LYS A 556 -25.40 19.03 41.72
CA LYS A 556 -26.52 18.21 41.16
C LYS A 556 -26.10 16.86 40.56
N ASN A 557 -25.12 16.21 41.15
CA ASN A 557 -24.70 14.87 40.75
C ASN A 557 -25.51 13.78 41.46
N ASN A 558 -25.55 12.60 40.86
CA ASN A 558 -26.06 11.38 41.48
C ASN A 558 -24.93 10.35 41.54
N VAL A 559 -24.52 9.96 42.74
CA VAL A 559 -23.37 9.07 42.97
C VAL A 559 -23.82 7.86 43.79
N GLU A 560 -23.50 6.66 43.30
CA GLU A 560 -23.69 5.38 43.99
C GLU A 560 -22.33 4.67 44.08
N VAL A 561 -21.89 4.37 45.31
CA VAL A 561 -20.67 3.60 45.58
C VAL A 561 -21.07 2.34 46.32
N GLY A 562 -20.92 1.17 45.69
CA GLY A 562 -21.32 -0.11 46.28
C GLY A 562 -20.48 -0.54 47.49
N GLY A 563 -19.25 -0.02 47.60
CA GLY A 563 -18.28 -0.29 48.65
C GLY A 563 -18.02 0.90 49.57
N ASN A 564 -16.76 1.14 49.91
CA ASN A 564 -16.34 2.19 50.83
C ASN A 564 -15.81 3.42 50.09
N VAL A 565 -15.81 4.57 50.76
CA VAL A 565 -14.96 5.72 50.42
C VAL A 565 -13.80 5.77 51.42
N GLY A 566 -12.57 5.78 50.93
CA GLY A 566 -11.36 5.55 51.72
C GLY A 566 -10.97 6.71 52.63
N ASP A 567 -11.18 7.95 52.19
CA ASP A 567 -10.94 9.17 52.97
C ASP A 567 -12.22 10.04 53.00
N ASP A 568 -12.21 11.26 52.47
CA ASP A 568 -13.28 12.23 52.67
C ASP A 568 -14.41 12.12 51.61
N VAL A 569 -15.66 12.38 52.04
CA VAL A 569 -16.79 12.65 51.13
C VAL A 569 -17.14 14.14 51.20
N THR A 570 -17.04 14.85 50.09
CA THR A 570 -17.41 16.28 49.98
C THR A 570 -18.47 16.50 48.91
N GLY A 571 -19.57 17.17 49.26
CA GLY A 571 -20.63 17.58 48.33
C GLY A 571 -20.98 19.06 48.43
N ASP A 572 -21.10 19.78 47.30
CA ASP A 572 -21.54 21.19 47.30
C ASP A 572 -23.07 21.33 47.24
N ASP A 573 -23.72 21.31 46.07
CA ASP A 573 -25.08 21.87 45.93
C ASP A 573 -26.06 20.89 45.25
N LYS A 574 -26.97 20.27 46.01
CA LYS A 574 -28.05 19.36 45.53
C LYS A 574 -27.61 18.02 44.94
N ASN A 575 -26.56 17.43 45.48
CA ASN A 575 -26.13 16.07 45.15
C ASN A 575 -26.97 15.01 45.89
N SER A 576 -27.02 13.82 45.30
CA SER A 576 -27.47 12.58 45.92
C SER A 576 -26.26 11.66 45.98
N ILE A 577 -25.79 11.29 47.16
CA ILE A 577 -24.61 10.43 47.34
C ILE A 577 -25.01 9.26 48.23
N ASP A 578 -24.89 8.04 47.70
CA ASP A 578 -25.16 6.79 48.39
C ASP A 578 -23.84 5.99 48.49
N VAL A 579 -23.41 5.68 49.70
CA VAL A 579 -22.23 4.87 50.00
C VAL A 579 -22.68 3.60 50.72
N GLY A 580 -22.62 2.46 50.03
CA GLY A 580 -23.03 1.15 50.54
C GLY A 580 -22.16 0.58 51.67
N GLY A 581 -21.05 1.24 52.00
CA GLY A 581 -20.07 0.85 53.00
C GLY A 581 -19.69 1.98 53.95
N ASN A 582 -18.42 2.03 54.34
CA ASN A 582 -17.91 3.02 55.30
C ASN A 582 -17.31 4.24 54.59
N VAL A 583 -17.25 5.35 55.31
CA VAL A 583 -16.43 6.52 54.95
C VAL A 583 -15.24 6.61 55.92
N GLY A 584 -14.03 6.55 55.39
CA GLY A 584 -12.79 6.51 56.19
C GLY A 584 -12.35 7.86 56.78
N GLY A 585 -12.82 8.96 56.21
CA GLY A 585 -12.55 10.33 56.61
C GLY A 585 -13.80 11.10 57.04
N ASP A 586 -13.81 12.39 56.73
CA ASP A 586 -14.87 13.34 57.06
C ASP A 586 -15.99 13.33 55.98
N VAL A 587 -17.23 13.58 56.38
CA VAL A 587 -18.36 13.87 55.48
C VAL A 587 -18.68 15.36 55.56
N THR A 588 -18.43 16.10 54.49
CA THR A 588 -18.66 17.57 54.42
C THR A 588 -19.65 17.93 53.32
N VAL A 589 -20.78 18.53 53.68
CA VAL A 589 -21.84 18.89 52.72
C VAL A 589 -22.45 20.29 52.94
N ASP A 590 -22.79 20.98 51.86
CA ASP A 590 -23.53 22.25 51.88
C ASP A 590 -24.87 22.15 51.09
N HIS A 591 -25.71 23.16 51.18
CA HIS A 591 -26.84 23.43 50.29
C HIS A 591 -27.62 22.25 49.64
N LYS A 592 -28.34 21.49 50.47
CA LYS A 592 -29.39 20.51 50.07
C LYS A 592 -28.88 19.25 49.41
N ASN A 593 -27.75 18.73 49.87
CA ASN A 593 -27.35 17.37 49.54
C ASN A 593 -28.20 16.34 50.29
N ASP A 594 -28.35 15.18 49.69
CA ASP A 594 -28.96 13.96 50.23
C ASP A 594 -27.84 12.91 50.32
N ILE A 595 -27.42 12.57 51.53
CA ILE A 595 -26.28 11.67 51.79
C ILE A 595 -26.78 10.47 52.58
N ASP A 596 -26.55 9.27 52.04
CA ASP A 596 -26.83 7.99 52.69
C ASP A 596 -25.51 7.21 52.82
N VAL A 597 -25.21 6.73 54.02
CA VAL A 597 -24.03 5.89 54.29
C VAL A 597 -24.50 4.66 55.06
N ASP A 598 -24.47 3.50 54.41
CA ASP A 598 -24.89 2.19 54.95
C ASP A 598 -23.84 1.57 55.92
N GLY A 599 -23.00 2.40 56.55
CA GLY A 599 -21.88 1.98 57.40
C GLY A 599 -21.34 3.09 58.31
N ASP A 600 -20.11 2.91 58.79
CA ASP A 600 -19.49 3.82 59.75
C ASP A 600 -18.85 5.04 59.06
N VAL A 601 -18.87 6.19 59.73
CA VAL A 601 -18.05 7.36 59.40
C VAL A 601 -16.91 7.48 60.41
N SER A 602 -15.67 7.36 59.95
CA SER A 602 -14.49 7.39 60.82
C SER A 602 -14.06 8.80 61.24
N GLY A 603 -14.41 9.82 60.46
CA GLY A 603 -14.14 11.23 60.74
C GLY A 603 -15.36 12.00 61.26
N ASN A 604 -15.36 13.30 60.98
CA ASN A 604 -16.39 14.25 61.38
C ASN A 604 -17.49 14.35 60.32
N ILE A 605 -18.69 14.73 60.75
CA ILE A 605 -19.76 15.13 59.83
C ILE A 605 -19.96 16.64 59.95
N THR A 606 -19.84 17.35 58.83
CA THR A 606 -20.13 18.79 58.73
C THR A 606 -21.22 19.04 57.69
N GLY A 607 -22.38 19.55 58.13
CA GLY A 607 -23.51 19.85 57.24
C GLY A 607 -23.96 21.30 57.34
N ASN A 608 -24.19 21.98 56.21
CA ASN A 608 -24.75 23.34 56.19
C ASN A 608 -25.90 23.49 55.18
N ASN A 609 -26.91 24.28 55.52
CA ASN A 609 -28.01 24.67 54.62
C ASN A 609 -28.85 23.54 54.01
N ARG A 610 -29.64 22.85 54.83
CA ARG A 610 -30.74 21.93 54.41
C ARG A 610 -30.33 20.60 53.79
N ASN A 611 -29.25 20.00 54.27
CA ASN A 611 -28.89 18.65 53.90
C ASN A 611 -29.77 17.63 54.61
N ASP A 612 -29.95 16.48 53.98
CA ASP A 612 -30.41 15.23 54.57
C ASP A 612 -29.19 14.31 54.67
N ILE A 613 -28.84 13.87 55.88
CA ILE A 613 -27.69 12.99 56.12
C ILE A 613 -28.19 11.81 56.95
N ASP A 614 -28.17 10.61 56.39
CA ASP A 614 -28.51 9.36 57.08
C ASP A 614 -27.28 8.46 57.15
N ILE A 615 -26.96 7.99 58.34
CA ILE A 615 -25.81 7.11 58.62
C ILE A 615 -26.33 5.85 59.33
N ASP A 616 -26.28 4.70 58.68
CA ASP A 616 -26.63 3.38 59.26
C ASP A 616 -25.43 2.74 59.98
N GLY A 617 -24.77 3.51 60.85
CA GLY A 617 -23.59 3.08 61.61
C GLY A 617 -23.11 4.10 62.63
N ASP A 618 -21.86 3.93 63.08
CA ASP A 618 -21.21 4.82 64.07
C ASP A 618 -20.60 6.05 63.39
N VAL A 619 -20.62 7.19 64.09
CA VAL A 619 -19.81 8.37 63.77
C VAL A 619 -18.69 8.50 64.81
N ASN A 620 -17.46 8.23 64.40
CA ASN A 620 -16.30 8.21 65.31
C ASN A 620 -15.71 9.60 65.61
N GLY A 621 -16.09 10.63 64.86
CA GLY A 621 -15.70 12.03 65.06
C GLY A 621 -16.84 12.89 65.62
N ASP A 622 -16.72 14.19 65.39
CA ASP A 622 -17.70 15.19 65.80
C ASP A 622 -18.79 15.35 64.72
N VAL A 623 -20.04 15.61 65.13
CA VAL A 623 -21.13 15.98 64.22
C VAL A 623 -21.44 17.46 64.40
N THR A 624 -21.21 18.26 63.36
CA THR A 624 -21.50 19.70 63.32
C THR A 624 -22.49 20.02 62.21
N VAL A 625 -23.70 20.45 62.55
CA VAL A 625 -24.74 20.78 61.57
C VAL A 625 -25.24 22.20 61.77
N GLU A 626 -25.25 23.00 60.70
CA GLU A 626 -25.70 24.40 60.71
C GLU A 626 -27.12 24.53 60.15
N ASP A 627 -27.51 25.57 59.42
CA ASP A 627 -28.93 25.91 59.23
C ASP A 627 -29.80 24.83 58.52
N HIS A 628 -30.88 24.39 59.17
CA HIS A 628 -32.00 23.60 58.61
C HIS A 628 -31.69 22.18 58.08
N ASN A 629 -30.64 21.53 58.54
CA ASN A 629 -30.33 20.14 58.18
C ASN A 629 -31.25 19.12 58.90
N GLN A 630 -31.36 17.95 58.29
CA GLN A 630 -31.89 16.73 58.87
C GLN A 630 -30.74 15.73 58.96
N VAL A 631 -30.43 15.23 60.16
CA VAL A 631 -29.38 14.23 60.37
C VAL A 631 -29.91 13.06 61.19
N SER A 632 -29.62 11.85 60.74
CA SER A 632 -29.98 10.59 61.36
C SER A 632 -28.71 9.75 61.52
N VAL A 633 -28.44 9.29 62.73
CA VAL A 633 -27.34 8.35 63.04
C VAL A 633 -27.95 7.15 63.76
N SER A 634 -27.82 5.96 63.17
CA SER A 634 -28.51 4.75 63.64
C SER A 634 -27.84 4.04 64.82
N ASP A 635 -26.57 4.37 65.12
CA ASP A 635 -25.86 3.89 66.31
C ASP A 635 -25.30 5.09 67.12
N ASP A 636 -23.98 5.13 67.38
CA ASP A 636 -23.34 6.10 68.27
C ASP A 636 -22.76 7.32 67.54
N ILE A 637 -22.77 8.48 68.20
CA ILE A 637 -21.81 9.56 67.93
C ILE A 637 -20.74 9.52 69.02
N ILE A 638 -19.49 9.24 68.70
CA ILE A 638 -18.42 9.10 69.70
C ILE A 638 -17.90 10.47 70.17
N GLY A 639 -17.90 11.48 69.31
CA GLY A 639 -17.41 12.84 69.60
C GLY A 639 -18.50 13.80 70.10
N ASP A 640 -18.29 15.08 69.81
CA ASP A 640 -19.23 16.15 70.13
C ASP A 640 -20.38 16.21 69.12
N LEU A 641 -21.58 16.56 69.59
CA LEU A 641 -22.71 16.92 68.73
C LEU A 641 -23.00 18.42 68.84
N THR A 642 -22.65 19.18 67.80
CA THR A 642 -22.94 20.61 67.67
C THR A 642 -24.02 20.87 66.64
N VAL A 643 -25.14 21.44 67.07
CA VAL A 643 -26.33 21.69 66.26
C VAL A 643 -26.61 23.20 66.24
N GLY A 644 -26.59 23.81 65.05
CA GLY A 644 -26.81 25.23 64.79
C GLY A 644 -28.27 25.65 64.95
N ASN A 645 -28.91 26.13 63.87
CA ASN A 645 -30.30 26.60 63.94
C ASN A 645 -31.27 25.82 63.06
N ASP A 646 -32.50 25.65 63.57
CA ASP A 646 -33.63 25.08 62.84
C ASP A 646 -33.38 23.65 62.30
N ASN A 647 -32.50 22.87 62.94
CA ASN A 647 -32.17 21.49 62.57
C ASN A 647 -33.09 20.43 63.17
N THR A 648 -33.10 19.25 62.55
CA THR A 648 -33.60 18.01 63.14
C THR A 648 -32.46 17.00 63.20
N VAL A 649 -32.14 16.51 64.39
CA VAL A 649 -31.10 15.49 64.59
C VAL A 649 -31.67 14.34 65.41
N ASP A 650 -31.51 13.11 64.94
CA ASP A 650 -31.90 11.87 65.61
C ASP A 650 -30.67 10.97 65.73
N VAL A 651 -30.27 10.66 66.96
CA VAL A 651 -29.18 9.72 67.28
C VAL A 651 -29.81 8.57 68.04
N ALA A 652 -29.74 7.37 67.48
CA ALA A 652 -30.49 6.24 68.01
C ALA A 652 -29.88 5.61 69.27
N ASP A 653 -28.58 5.77 69.52
CA ASP A 653 -27.91 5.29 70.74
C ASP A 653 -27.24 6.44 71.52
N ASP A 654 -25.92 6.43 71.75
CA ASP A 654 -25.22 7.39 72.61
C ASP A 654 -24.65 8.60 71.84
N VAL A 655 -24.53 9.75 72.53
CA VAL A 655 -23.57 10.81 72.19
C VAL A 655 -22.45 10.80 73.23
N GLY A 656 -21.22 10.57 72.79
CA GLY A 656 -20.09 10.21 73.64
C GLY A 656 -19.48 11.35 74.46
N ASP A 657 -19.64 12.60 74.04
CA ASP A 657 -19.08 13.78 74.72
C ASP A 657 -20.14 14.89 74.90
N ASP A 658 -19.89 16.13 74.43
CA ASP A 658 -20.79 17.26 74.63
C ASP A 658 -21.90 17.33 73.57
N VAL A 659 -23.10 17.76 73.99
CA VAL A 659 -24.18 18.17 73.09
C VAL A 659 -24.41 19.67 73.21
N ILE A 660 -24.23 20.41 72.12
CA ILE A 660 -24.44 21.86 72.04
C ILE A 660 -25.49 22.16 70.96
N ALA A 661 -26.65 22.72 71.34
CA ALA A 661 -27.69 23.12 70.39
C ALA A 661 -27.98 24.63 70.44
N GLY A 662 -27.97 25.27 69.28
CA GLY A 662 -28.32 26.68 69.05
C GLY A 662 -29.83 26.91 69.07
N ASP A 663 -30.40 27.59 68.06
CA ASP A 663 -31.81 28.00 68.10
C ASP A 663 -32.76 27.00 67.42
N ARG A 664 -33.89 26.70 68.07
CA ARG A 664 -35.08 26.06 67.44
C ARG A 664 -34.85 24.70 66.79
N ASN A 665 -33.95 23.89 67.34
CA ASN A 665 -33.69 22.53 66.87
C ASN A 665 -34.66 21.51 67.49
N THR A 666 -34.81 20.38 66.82
CA THR A 666 -35.40 19.15 67.36
C THR A 666 -34.29 18.12 67.48
N LEU A 667 -34.01 17.65 68.70
CA LEU A 667 -32.94 16.69 68.97
C LEU A 667 -33.48 15.47 69.72
N VAL A 668 -33.15 14.28 69.25
CA VAL A 668 -33.43 13.01 69.94
C VAL A 668 -32.12 12.26 70.13
N VAL A 669 -31.87 11.80 71.36
CA VAL A 669 -30.77 10.89 71.72
C VAL A 669 -31.40 9.65 72.38
N GLY A 670 -31.18 8.48 71.77
CA GLY A 670 -31.88 7.25 72.08
C GLY A 670 -31.34 6.48 73.30
N ASP A 671 -30.11 6.76 73.73
CA ASP A 671 -29.59 6.40 75.05
C ASP A 671 -29.01 7.65 75.74
N SER A 672 -27.70 7.75 75.93
CA SER A 672 -27.10 8.68 76.90
C SER A 672 -26.27 9.79 76.25
N ILE A 673 -26.06 10.87 77.01
CA ILE A 673 -25.08 11.93 76.69
C ILE A 673 -23.89 11.81 77.66
N GLY A 674 -22.69 11.72 77.10
CA GLY A 674 -21.44 11.41 77.79
C GLY A 674 -20.87 12.54 78.66
N ASP A 675 -21.13 13.81 78.34
CA ASP A 675 -20.78 14.96 79.19
C ASP A 675 -21.89 16.04 79.23
N ASP A 676 -21.60 17.29 78.83
CA ASP A 676 -22.51 18.42 79.05
C ASP A 676 -23.59 18.52 77.95
N LEU A 677 -24.82 18.87 78.32
CA LEU A 677 -25.89 19.30 77.42
C LEU A 677 -26.10 20.81 77.54
N VAL A 678 -25.81 21.55 76.48
CA VAL A 678 -25.98 23.01 76.39
C VAL A 678 -26.96 23.35 75.28
N VAL A 679 -28.10 23.98 75.61
CA VAL A 679 -29.14 24.32 74.64
C VAL A 679 -29.58 25.79 74.76
N ASP A 680 -29.71 26.47 73.64
CA ASP A 680 -30.11 27.89 73.52
C ASP A 680 -31.57 28.03 73.02
N ASP A 681 -31.99 29.22 72.59
CA ASP A 681 -33.37 29.63 72.28
C ASP A 681 -34.27 28.57 71.57
N GLY A 682 -35.18 27.95 72.33
CA GLY A 682 -36.38 27.30 71.79
C GLY A 682 -36.23 25.90 71.17
N ASN A 683 -35.29 25.08 71.64
CA ASN A 683 -35.15 23.68 71.20
C ASN A 683 -36.18 22.73 71.85
N ASP A 684 -36.43 21.60 71.18
CA ASP A 684 -37.12 20.42 71.71
C ASP A 684 -36.14 19.24 71.74
N VAL A 685 -35.68 18.87 72.93
CA VAL A 685 -34.65 17.86 73.15
C VAL A 685 -35.21 16.69 73.95
N LEU A 686 -35.02 15.47 73.47
CA LEU A 686 -35.37 14.23 74.17
C LEU A 686 -34.15 13.33 74.32
N VAL A 687 -33.81 12.97 75.55
CA VAL A 687 -32.76 12.01 75.89
C VAL A 687 -33.40 10.84 76.63
N SER A 688 -33.28 9.63 76.09
CA SER A 688 -33.95 8.44 76.65
C SER A 688 -33.14 7.76 77.77
N GLY A 689 -31.83 7.98 77.80
CA GLY A 689 -30.89 7.50 78.81
C GLY A 689 -30.46 8.59 79.80
N ASP A 690 -29.22 8.49 80.25
CA ASP A 690 -28.63 9.36 81.27
C ASP A 690 -27.91 10.57 80.61
N ILE A 691 -27.81 11.68 81.34
CA ILE A 691 -26.88 12.77 81.00
C ILE A 691 -25.79 12.78 82.07
N LEU A 692 -24.54 12.53 81.67
CA LEU A 692 -23.44 12.35 82.62
C LEU A 692 -22.79 13.66 83.08
N GLY A 693 -23.01 14.77 82.38
CA GLY A 693 -22.53 16.11 82.72
C GLY A 693 -23.64 17.09 83.13
N ASN A 694 -23.34 18.38 82.96
CA ASN A 694 -24.23 19.50 83.30
C ASN A 694 -25.30 19.69 82.24
N VAL A 695 -26.46 20.21 82.64
CA VAL A 695 -27.52 20.61 81.70
C VAL A 695 -27.71 22.10 81.81
N ASN A 696 -27.41 22.85 80.75
CA ASN A 696 -27.61 24.29 80.68
C ASN A 696 -28.63 24.65 79.58
N ALA A 697 -29.75 25.25 79.97
CA ALA A 697 -30.86 25.56 79.09
C ALA A 697 -31.32 27.02 79.24
N ASP A 698 -31.18 27.82 78.18
CA ASP A 698 -31.60 29.22 78.16
C ASP A 698 -32.82 29.45 77.26
N ASP A 699 -33.67 30.41 77.61
CA ASP A 699 -34.78 30.94 76.79
C ASP A 699 -35.67 29.93 76.00
N ASN A 700 -36.71 29.40 76.67
CA ASN A 700 -37.84 28.64 76.08
C ASN A 700 -37.54 27.22 75.56
N ASN A 701 -36.51 26.55 76.07
CA ASN A 701 -36.24 25.15 75.74
C ASN A 701 -37.26 24.18 76.35
N LEU A 702 -37.50 23.05 75.68
CA LEU A 702 -38.17 21.87 76.20
C LEU A 702 -37.19 20.70 76.19
N ILE A 703 -36.78 20.24 77.38
CA ILE A 703 -35.87 19.10 77.52
C ILE A 703 -36.57 17.99 78.28
N GLY A 704 -36.69 16.80 77.68
CA GLY A 704 -37.12 15.57 78.32
C GLY A 704 -35.93 14.66 78.56
N VAL A 705 -35.73 14.20 79.80
CA VAL A 705 -34.70 13.21 80.14
C VAL A 705 -35.37 12.04 80.84
N GLU A 706 -35.32 10.85 80.24
CA GLU A 706 -35.93 9.66 80.85
C GLU A 706 -35.05 9.02 81.93
N GLY A 707 -33.71 9.08 81.80
CA GLY A 707 -32.74 8.64 82.79
C GLY A 707 -32.39 9.67 83.87
N ASP A 708 -31.21 9.49 84.48
CA ASP A 708 -30.65 10.33 85.53
C ASP A 708 -29.78 11.46 84.94
N ILE A 709 -29.67 12.59 85.65
CA ILE A 709 -28.75 13.70 85.30
C ILE A 709 -27.66 13.78 86.37
N PHE A 710 -26.40 13.60 85.99
CA PHE A 710 -25.23 13.53 86.89
C PHE A 710 -24.39 14.81 86.96
N GLY A 711 -25.04 15.96 86.81
CA GLY A 711 -24.38 17.27 86.90
C GLY A 711 -25.27 18.38 87.43
N VAL A 712 -24.83 19.62 87.19
CA VAL A 712 -25.59 20.81 87.59
C VAL A 712 -26.62 21.12 86.50
N VAL A 713 -27.89 21.16 86.90
CA VAL A 713 -28.97 21.65 86.04
C VAL A 713 -29.14 23.16 86.23
N THR A 714 -28.86 23.94 85.19
CA THR A 714 -29.16 25.37 85.09
C THR A 714 -30.18 25.61 83.99
N ALA A 715 -31.36 26.10 84.36
CA ALA A 715 -32.38 26.53 83.42
C ALA A 715 -32.90 27.91 83.79
N ASP A 716 -33.15 28.73 82.78
CA ASP A 716 -33.85 29.99 82.97
C ASP A 716 -35.34 29.76 83.36
N ALA A 717 -36.10 30.83 83.58
CA ALA A 717 -37.49 30.70 84.00
C ALA A 717 -38.46 30.29 82.88
N SER A 718 -38.01 30.34 81.63
CA SER A 718 -38.84 30.07 80.45
C SER A 718 -38.61 28.68 79.86
N SER A 719 -37.47 28.06 80.15
CA SER A 719 -37.15 26.68 79.81
C SER A 719 -37.79 25.66 80.75
N ILE A 720 -38.14 24.50 80.22
CA ILE A 720 -38.79 23.40 80.93
C ILE A 720 -37.93 22.15 80.80
N ILE A 721 -37.41 21.67 81.93
CA ILE A 721 -36.72 20.38 82.03
C ILE A 721 -37.65 19.38 82.71
N GLN A 722 -37.98 18.30 82.02
CA GLN A 722 -38.79 17.19 82.49
C GLN A 722 -37.92 15.95 82.65
N GLU A 723 -37.45 15.72 83.87
CA GLU A 723 -36.73 14.51 84.25
C GLU A 723 -37.68 13.46 84.82
N ASN A 724 -37.51 12.20 84.40
CA ASN A 724 -38.17 11.05 85.02
C ASN A 724 -37.27 10.29 86.01
N GLY A 725 -35.94 10.47 85.91
CA GLY A 725 -34.95 9.98 86.87
C GLY A 725 -34.65 10.95 88.02
N SER A 726 -33.39 10.94 88.48
CA SER A 726 -32.86 11.74 89.59
C SER A 726 -31.78 12.70 89.11
N ILE A 727 -31.79 13.95 89.59
CA ILE A 727 -30.60 14.82 89.55
C ILE A 727 -29.68 14.40 90.71
N ILE A 728 -28.44 14.00 90.41
CA ILE A 728 -27.51 13.39 91.39
C ILE A 728 -26.36 14.31 91.78
#